data_AF-A0A7J6F2W4-F1
#
_entry.id   AF-A0A7J6F2W4-F1
#
_cell.length_a   1.000
_cell.length_b   1.000
_cell.length_c   1.000
_cell.angle_alpha   90.00
_cell.angle_beta   90.00
_cell.angle_gamma   90.00
#
_symmetry.space_group_name_H-M   'P 1'
#
loop_
_entity.id
_entity.type
_entity.pdbx_description
1 polymer ?
#
loop_
_entity_poly.entity_id
_entity_poly.type
_entity_poly.pdbx_seq_one_letter_code
_entity_poly.pdbx_strand_id
1 'polypeptide(L)'
;SNFDEDERSELSWSKRAAKEAEAVAAISCSGHGRAYLDNRSAIMVAGWHRMSYIFNHSGSMSKQLEAQIHHIHDIVGNALTQGKYIIFGTGSTQLINAAIHALSPHNSSSPSIVVPLIPYYPLYKQQTEFFQEVEYKFEEDASLWMKKMNNCSNDDNIIEIVTSPNNPDGKLNRARFQHPNAKAIYDRVYYWPHFTAISAPADDDIMLFSLSKLTGHAGTRFGWAVVKDEIVFTRMNKYLSVNTMGVSHESQLRALHLMKVIIDQAKEGETIFDFGYKTMRNRWEKLNEIVSVSKRFSLQKLESQYCNFFHKIRGPSPAYAWLKCLRKEGEEEDCYEIMRAANIVGRRGSIYGDEDKYSGRINFDEEKEVVSWSKRAAIEGERVAAMSCSGHGRAYLDSYSLLSLDEEDDDDNEEMSVVCYMSKQLENRIRNLHDIVGNAVTKEKYIIFGTGSTQLINAAIHALSPSPNNSSSPSLVVPIIPYYLLYKQQTEFFQEVEYKFEEDASLWMKKMNNCSNDDNIIEIVTSPNNPDGKLNRARFQHPNAKAIYDRVYYWPHFTAISAPADDDIMLFSLSKLTGHAGTRFGVELNEVSWSRKAAKEAEVVASISCSGHGRAYIDSTIVNVNQQQQQQQQQQQQQLGGPVCECNSCYGGPYCSQLLPSCPADADRGDPYFLEPFWMENAAMSAILVSGWHRMSYTFNHSSFMSIQLENRIRNLHDIVGNAITKEKYIIFGSGTTQLINAAIHALSNHNSSSPSKIVASIPFFPLYKQQTEFFQEVDYTFEGDASLWAVVKDKTVFEKMDKYLSINTMGVSHESQLRALKLMKVVIEGKEGETLFDFGYKTLSYRWEKLSEVISVSKRFSLQEIEPEYCNFFHKIRGPSPAYAWLKCLREEEKDCYAVLTAANIIGRRGSNYGAEDRYVRLSLIRTQDDFDQLLHRLKILISEENTAKSI
;
A
#
# COMPACT_ATOMS: atom_id res chain seq x y z
N SER A 1 -23.40 -19.74 25.39
CA SER A 1 -24.42 -19.66 24.32
C SER A 1 -24.70 -18.20 24.05
N ASN A 2 -25.25 -17.89 22.87
CA ASN A 2 -25.36 -16.54 22.28
C ASN A 2 -24.05 -16.03 21.65
N PHE A 3 -23.52 -16.77 20.66
CA PHE A 3 -22.64 -16.21 19.63
C PHE A 3 -23.37 -15.96 18.30
N ASP A 4 -24.55 -16.57 18.11
CA ASP A 4 -25.27 -16.62 16.83
C ASP A 4 -26.16 -15.39 16.54
N GLU A 5 -26.31 -14.46 17.49
CA GLU A 5 -27.04 -13.20 17.28
C GLU A 5 -26.17 -12.14 16.57
N ASP A 6 -24.84 -12.29 16.58
CA ASP A 6 -23.87 -11.29 16.11
C ASP A 6 -23.55 -11.39 14.60
N GLU A 7 -24.00 -12.45 13.91
CA GLU A 7 -23.89 -12.55 12.43
C GLU A 7 -24.82 -11.58 11.69
N ARG A 8 -25.87 -11.09 12.37
CA ARG A 8 -26.97 -10.32 11.76
C ARG A 8 -26.80 -8.80 11.84
N SER A 9 -25.68 -8.29 12.35
CA SER A 9 -25.37 -6.85 12.33
C SER A 9 -24.96 -6.41 10.93
N GLU A 10 -25.75 -5.55 10.28
CA GLU A 10 -25.31 -4.90 9.04
C GLU A 10 -24.12 -3.95 9.29
N LEU A 11 -23.18 -3.90 8.34
CA LEU A 11 -22.13 -2.88 8.34
C LEU A 11 -22.75 -1.48 8.15
N SER A 12 -22.22 -0.50 8.87
CA SER A 12 -22.59 0.92 8.76
C SER A 12 -21.64 1.66 7.80
N TRP A 13 -20.79 2.55 8.32
CA TRP A 13 -19.92 3.42 7.51
C TRP A 13 -18.88 2.64 6.69
N SER A 14 -18.44 1.47 7.15
CA SER A 14 -17.43 0.67 6.47
C SER A 14 -18.00 -0.05 5.23
N LYS A 15 -19.34 -0.22 5.14
CA LYS A 15 -20.04 -0.96 4.07
C LYS A 15 -19.68 -0.45 2.67
N ARG A 16 -19.52 0.87 2.50
CA ARG A 16 -19.11 1.48 1.22
C ARG A 16 -17.69 1.10 0.83
N ALA A 17 -16.71 1.33 1.72
CA ALA A 17 -15.31 1.00 1.48
C ALA A 17 -15.09 -0.51 1.29
N ALA A 18 -15.87 -1.34 1.98
CA ALA A 18 -15.88 -2.79 1.82
C ALA A 18 -16.44 -3.24 0.44
N LYS A 19 -17.58 -2.70 0.00
CA LYS A 19 -18.13 -2.97 -1.36
C LYS A 19 -17.21 -2.46 -2.47
N GLU A 20 -16.64 -1.25 -2.34
CA GLU A 20 -15.63 -0.71 -3.26
C GLU A 20 -14.42 -1.67 -3.39
N ALA A 21 -13.99 -2.27 -2.27
CA ALA A 21 -12.86 -3.19 -2.25
C ALA A 21 -13.13 -4.54 -2.91
N GLU A 22 -14.30 -5.15 -2.66
CA GLU A 22 -14.64 -6.44 -3.25
C GLU A 22 -14.97 -6.35 -4.75
N ALA A 23 -15.61 -5.25 -5.17
CA ALA A 23 -15.88 -4.99 -6.59
C ALA A 23 -14.57 -4.97 -7.41
N VAL A 24 -13.53 -4.27 -6.94
CA VAL A 24 -12.23 -4.22 -7.64
C VAL A 24 -11.44 -5.54 -7.47
N ALA A 25 -11.66 -6.32 -6.42
CA ALA A 25 -11.08 -7.67 -6.29
C ALA A 25 -11.65 -8.67 -7.30
N ALA A 26 -12.88 -8.45 -7.77
CA ALA A 26 -13.59 -9.31 -8.70
C ALA A 26 -13.25 -9.06 -10.18
N ILE A 27 -12.60 -7.94 -10.51
CA ILE A 27 -12.20 -7.62 -11.89
C ILE A 27 -11.18 -8.66 -12.39
N SER A 28 -11.53 -9.36 -13.46
CA SER A 28 -10.68 -10.35 -14.11
C SER A 28 -9.45 -9.69 -14.75
N CYS A 29 -8.26 -10.11 -14.33
CA CYS A 29 -7.00 -9.83 -15.02
C CYS A 29 -6.33 -11.11 -15.53
N SER A 30 -7.14 -12.07 -16.00
CA SER A 30 -6.76 -13.34 -16.65
C SER A 30 -5.73 -14.24 -15.92
N GLY A 31 -5.34 -13.92 -14.69
CA GLY A 31 -4.18 -14.50 -14.02
C GLY A 31 -2.83 -14.01 -14.59
N HIS A 32 -2.81 -12.97 -15.43
CA HIS A 32 -1.61 -12.31 -15.96
C HIS A 32 -1.42 -10.88 -15.42
N GLY A 33 -2.35 -10.39 -14.62
CA GLY A 33 -2.24 -9.14 -13.87
C GLY A 33 -3.11 -9.20 -12.61
N ARG A 34 -3.28 -8.07 -11.95
CA ARG A 34 -4.13 -7.92 -10.76
C ARG A 34 -4.89 -6.61 -10.87
N ALA A 35 -6.20 -6.65 -10.73
CA ALA A 35 -7.00 -5.44 -10.65
C ALA A 35 -6.83 -4.81 -9.28
N TYR A 36 -6.63 -3.49 -9.28
CA TYR A 36 -5.96 -2.84 -8.17
C TYR A 36 -6.89 -1.90 -7.39
N LEU A 37 -7.22 -2.36 -6.18
CA LEU A 37 -7.52 -1.59 -4.97
C LEU A 37 -6.50 -1.81 -3.79
N ASP A 38 -5.59 -2.81 -3.71
CA ASP A 38 -4.67 -3.34 -4.74
C ASP A 38 -4.13 -4.82 -4.59
N ASN A 39 -4.80 -5.91 -4.19
CA ASN A 39 -5.95 -6.14 -3.28
C ASN A 39 -5.49 -7.29 -2.13
N ARG A 40 -6.03 -9.52 -1.56
CA ARG A 40 -5.63 -10.82 -0.81
C ARG A 40 -5.48 -11.00 0.77
N SER A 41 -5.72 -10.03 1.65
CA SER A 41 -5.60 -10.01 3.14
C SER A 41 -5.79 -8.54 3.55
N ALA A 42 -6.58 -8.12 4.55
CA ALA A 42 -7.02 -6.70 4.57
C ALA A 42 -7.34 -6.05 5.91
N ILE A 43 -7.25 -4.72 5.91
CA ILE A 43 -7.41 -3.81 7.05
C ILE A 43 -8.37 -2.69 6.65
N MET A 44 -9.33 -2.33 7.50
CA MET A 44 -10.13 -1.12 7.30
C MET A 44 -9.48 0.06 8.01
N VAL A 45 -9.16 1.11 7.27
CA VAL A 45 -8.56 2.36 7.76
C VAL A 45 -9.63 3.44 7.76
N ALA A 46 -9.98 3.91 8.95
CA ALA A 46 -10.90 5.03 9.15
C ALA A 46 -10.25 6.36 8.74
N GLY A 47 -11.05 7.33 8.25
CA GLY A 47 -10.54 8.64 7.80
C GLY A 47 -9.72 9.37 8.87
N TRP A 48 -10.12 9.23 10.14
CA TRP A 48 -9.51 9.85 11.32
C TRP A 48 -8.43 9.00 12.03
N HIS A 49 -8.06 7.82 11.52
CA HIS A 49 -7.08 6.96 12.19
C HIS A 49 -5.72 7.67 12.38
N ARG A 50 -5.27 7.82 13.63
CA ARG A 50 -3.99 8.41 14.06
C ARG A 50 -3.59 9.67 13.27
N MET A 51 -4.29 10.78 13.55
CA MET A 51 -4.04 12.09 12.91
C MET A 51 -2.89 12.90 13.51
N SER A 52 -2.43 12.60 14.73
CA SER A 52 -1.23 13.22 15.31
C SER A 52 0.05 12.61 14.75
N TYR A 53 1.17 13.33 14.88
CA TYR A 53 2.52 12.84 14.59
C TYR A 53 3.03 11.75 15.56
N ILE A 54 2.30 11.46 16.65
CA ILE A 54 2.75 10.58 17.74
C ILE A 54 1.62 9.72 18.33
N PHE A 55 2.01 8.63 19.00
CA PHE A 55 1.15 7.77 19.83
C PHE A 55 1.03 8.33 21.26
N ASN A 56 -0.04 8.01 22.01
CA ASN A 56 -0.29 8.57 23.35
C ASN A 56 0.85 8.44 24.40
N HIS A 57 1.83 7.55 24.21
CA HIS A 57 3.05 7.48 25.04
C HIS A 57 4.14 8.50 24.65
N SER A 58 3.81 9.50 23.81
CA SER A 58 4.72 10.52 23.25
C SER A 58 5.89 10.02 22.40
N GLY A 59 5.79 8.79 21.85
CA GLY A 59 6.71 8.25 20.84
C GLY A 59 6.05 8.14 19.45
N SER A 60 6.87 7.96 18.41
CA SER A 60 6.44 7.81 17.01
C SER A 60 6.27 6.34 16.55
N MET A 61 6.44 5.37 17.46
CA MET A 61 6.47 3.93 17.14
C MET A 61 5.38 3.14 17.89
N SER A 62 4.63 2.31 17.18
CA SER A 62 3.58 1.46 17.74
C SER A 62 4.17 0.37 18.65
N LYS A 63 3.84 0.43 19.95
CA LYS A 63 4.23 -0.59 20.94
C LYS A 63 3.57 -1.95 20.69
N GLN A 64 2.42 -2.02 20.01
CA GLN A 64 1.90 -3.30 19.52
C GLN A 64 2.83 -3.91 18.46
N LEU A 65 3.31 -3.10 17.50
CA LEU A 65 4.18 -3.57 16.42
C LEU A 65 5.55 -4.01 16.94
N GLU A 66 6.11 -3.27 17.89
CA GLU A 66 7.33 -3.63 18.62
C GLU A 66 7.18 -5.01 19.29
N ALA A 67 6.09 -5.24 20.02
CA ALA A 67 5.80 -6.53 20.64
C ALA A 67 5.62 -7.68 19.62
N GLN A 68 4.99 -7.43 18.45
CA GLN A 68 4.89 -8.45 17.40
C GLN A 68 6.24 -8.71 16.70
N ILE A 69 7.14 -7.71 16.62
CA ILE A 69 8.49 -7.87 16.09
C ILE A 69 9.35 -8.76 17.00
N HIS A 70 9.27 -8.58 18.32
CA HIS A 70 9.87 -9.55 19.26
C HIS A 70 9.28 -10.95 19.04
N HIS A 71 7.95 -11.07 19.03
CA HIS A 71 7.25 -12.35 18.95
C HIS A 71 7.56 -13.14 17.65
N ILE A 72 7.67 -12.49 16.49
CA ILE A 72 8.02 -13.18 15.24
C ILE A 72 9.49 -13.64 15.21
N HIS A 73 10.40 -12.89 15.82
CA HIS A 73 11.80 -13.31 15.96
C HIS A 73 11.94 -14.47 16.94
N ASP A 74 11.18 -14.47 18.03
CA ASP A 74 11.13 -15.57 19.01
C ASP A 74 10.52 -16.85 18.40
N ILE A 75 9.47 -16.76 17.57
CA ILE A 75 8.90 -17.91 16.82
C ILE A 75 9.89 -18.45 15.78
N VAL A 76 10.55 -17.59 15.01
CA VAL A 76 11.42 -18.03 13.90
C VAL A 76 12.81 -18.47 14.40
N GLY A 77 13.24 -18.00 15.57
CA GLY A 77 14.54 -18.28 16.16
C GLY A 77 15.72 -17.69 15.37
N ASN A 78 15.49 -16.62 14.61
CA ASN A 78 16.50 -16.01 13.72
C ASN A 78 17.22 -14.79 14.30
N ALA A 79 16.75 -14.19 15.41
CA ALA A 79 17.43 -13.07 16.06
C ALA A 79 17.15 -13.02 17.56
N LEU A 80 18.18 -12.69 18.37
CA LEU A 80 17.99 -12.31 19.75
C LEU A 80 17.60 -10.83 19.82
N THR A 81 16.36 -10.59 20.26
CA THR A 81 15.76 -9.24 20.39
C THR A 81 15.52 -8.83 21.83
N GLN A 82 15.42 -9.79 22.75
CA GLN A 82 15.20 -9.55 24.17
C GLN A 82 16.38 -8.79 24.79
N GLY A 83 16.08 -7.72 25.53
CA GLY A 83 17.10 -6.83 26.10
C GLY A 83 17.81 -5.91 25.10
N LYS A 84 17.31 -5.78 23.86
CA LYS A 84 17.78 -4.83 22.85
C LYS A 84 16.67 -3.84 22.48
N TYR A 85 17.06 -2.65 22.01
CA TYR A 85 16.16 -1.63 21.51
C TYR A 85 15.66 -1.99 20.10
N ILE A 86 14.40 -1.67 19.80
CA ILE A 86 13.81 -1.77 18.46
C ILE A 86 13.58 -0.36 17.92
N ILE A 87 13.89 -0.14 16.65
CA ILE A 87 13.68 1.15 15.97
C ILE A 87 13.15 0.95 14.54
N PHE A 88 12.17 1.76 14.14
CA PHE A 88 11.50 1.64 12.83
C PHE A 88 12.05 2.66 11.83
N GLY A 89 12.11 2.29 10.54
CA GLY A 89 12.49 3.18 9.45
C GLY A 89 11.76 2.89 8.14
N THR A 90 11.88 3.81 7.20
CA THR A 90 11.21 3.81 5.89
C THR A 90 11.88 2.81 4.94
N GLY A 91 11.76 1.53 5.29
CA GLY A 91 12.60 0.42 4.81
C GLY A 91 13.96 0.39 5.50
N SER A 92 14.71 -0.70 5.28
CA SER A 92 16.10 -0.79 5.76
C SER A 92 17.01 0.28 5.12
N THR A 93 16.66 0.79 3.93
CA THR A 93 17.32 1.92 3.25
C THR A 93 17.60 3.10 4.16
N GLN A 94 16.61 3.55 4.95
CA GLN A 94 16.77 4.69 5.85
C GLN A 94 17.58 4.32 7.10
N LEU A 95 17.44 3.07 7.57
CA LEU A 95 18.11 2.56 8.77
C LEU A 95 19.61 2.31 8.55
N ILE A 96 20.03 2.00 7.32
CA ILE A 96 21.45 1.89 6.96
C ILE A 96 22.15 3.24 7.19
N ASN A 97 21.65 4.32 6.58
CA ASN A 97 22.26 5.65 6.74
C ASN A 97 22.18 6.14 8.20
N ALA A 98 21.04 5.93 8.87
CA ALA A 98 20.91 6.24 10.29
C ALA A 98 21.93 5.49 11.17
N ALA A 99 22.25 4.23 10.86
CA ALA A 99 23.25 3.46 11.59
C ALA A 99 24.69 3.91 11.28
N ILE A 100 24.99 4.26 10.02
CA ILE A 100 26.30 4.81 9.62
C ILE A 100 26.56 6.11 10.40
N HIS A 101 25.65 7.09 10.29
CA HIS A 101 25.74 8.36 11.03
C HIS A 101 25.75 8.14 12.56
N ALA A 102 24.99 7.20 13.10
CA ALA A 102 24.98 6.95 14.54
C ALA A 102 26.30 6.34 15.07
N LEU A 103 27.00 5.56 14.25
CA LEU A 103 28.32 5.01 14.57
C LEU A 103 29.46 6.00 14.31
N SER A 104 29.25 7.03 13.49
CA SER A 104 30.24 8.07 13.23
C SER A 104 30.52 8.94 14.47
N PRO A 105 31.78 9.35 14.73
CA PRO A 105 32.11 10.23 15.84
C PRO A 105 32.10 11.71 15.43
N HIS A 106 31.13 12.47 15.96
CA HIS A 106 31.10 13.93 15.90
C HIS A 106 32.44 14.57 16.27
N ASN A 107 32.88 15.55 15.48
CA ASN A 107 34.15 16.28 15.64
C ASN A 107 35.43 15.43 15.59
N SER A 108 35.40 14.27 14.91
CA SER A 108 36.61 13.52 14.58
C SER A 108 37.54 14.30 13.65
N SER A 109 38.86 14.10 13.77
CA SER A 109 39.87 14.64 12.85
C SER A 109 39.91 13.91 11.49
N SER A 110 39.26 12.74 11.39
CA SER A 110 39.12 11.95 10.17
C SER A 110 37.69 11.37 10.05
N PRO A 111 37.11 11.31 8.84
CA PRO A 111 35.81 10.69 8.61
C PRO A 111 35.87 9.17 8.80
N SER A 112 34.77 8.60 9.29
CA SER A 112 34.57 7.15 9.45
C SER A 112 34.67 6.44 8.10
N ILE A 113 35.35 5.30 8.06
CA ILE A 113 35.59 4.52 6.85
C ILE A 113 34.51 3.46 6.69
N VAL A 114 33.57 3.67 5.76
CA VAL A 114 32.47 2.76 5.46
C VAL A 114 32.89 1.77 4.38
N VAL A 115 32.86 0.47 4.71
CA VAL A 115 33.38 -0.61 3.85
C VAL A 115 32.45 -1.82 3.82
N PRO A 116 32.06 -2.33 2.63
CA PRO A 116 31.30 -3.56 2.48
C PRO A 116 32.19 -4.76 2.07
N LEU A 117 31.60 -5.95 2.02
CA LEU A 117 32.23 -7.20 1.53
C LEU A 117 31.78 -7.54 0.10
N ILE A 118 32.69 -7.55 -0.87
CA ILE A 118 32.39 -7.93 -2.26
C ILE A 118 31.99 -9.41 -2.38
N PRO A 119 30.97 -9.75 -3.19
CA PRO A 119 30.04 -8.85 -3.88
C PRO A 119 28.94 -8.31 -2.95
N TYR A 120 28.70 -6.98 -2.96
CA TYR A 120 27.80 -6.30 -2.02
C TYR A 120 26.62 -5.58 -2.69
N TYR A 121 25.58 -5.23 -1.91
CA TYR A 121 24.42 -4.49 -2.42
C TYR A 121 24.81 -3.06 -2.85
N PRO A 122 24.67 -2.66 -4.14
CA PRO A 122 25.25 -1.41 -4.64
C PRO A 122 24.74 -0.12 -3.98
N LEU A 123 23.57 -0.18 -3.32
CA LEU A 123 23.00 0.98 -2.63
C LEU A 123 23.88 1.45 -1.47
N TYR A 124 24.64 0.58 -0.81
CA TYR A 124 25.55 1.01 0.27
C TYR A 124 26.57 2.05 -0.24
N LYS A 125 27.17 1.79 -1.40
CA LYS A 125 28.06 2.73 -2.09
C LYS A 125 27.30 3.98 -2.51
N GLN A 126 26.21 3.80 -3.27
CA GLN A 126 25.43 4.89 -3.86
C GLN A 126 24.83 5.84 -2.82
N GLN A 127 24.51 5.36 -1.61
CA GLN A 127 23.95 6.16 -0.52
C GLN A 127 25.06 6.94 0.21
N THR A 128 26.15 6.25 0.58
CA THR A 128 27.29 6.85 1.29
C THR A 128 27.98 7.93 0.43
N GLU A 129 28.18 7.68 -0.86
CA GLU A 129 28.77 8.65 -1.82
C GLU A 129 27.81 9.77 -2.25
N PHE A 130 26.52 9.69 -1.92
CA PHE A 130 25.53 10.69 -2.32
C PHE A 130 25.32 11.76 -1.24
N PHE A 131 25.23 11.38 0.04
CA PHE A 131 25.02 12.36 1.11
C PHE A 131 26.30 13.11 1.52
N GLN A 132 27.48 12.51 1.33
CA GLN A 132 28.79 13.17 1.51
C GLN A 132 28.93 13.92 2.86
N GLU A 133 28.34 13.38 3.93
CA GLU A 133 28.39 13.94 5.28
C GLU A 133 29.85 13.97 5.77
N VAL A 134 30.28 15.07 6.41
CA VAL A 134 31.67 15.28 6.84
C VAL A 134 32.20 14.18 7.78
N GLU A 135 31.31 13.43 8.44
CA GLU A 135 31.64 12.44 9.46
C GLU A 135 31.96 11.04 8.93
N TYR A 136 31.70 10.75 7.64
CA TYR A 136 31.98 9.46 7.03
C TYR A 136 32.27 9.50 5.52
N LYS A 137 32.99 8.49 5.03
CA LYS A 137 33.26 8.30 3.60
C LYS A 137 33.18 6.83 3.20
N PHE A 138 32.84 6.57 1.95
CA PHE A 138 32.92 5.24 1.36
C PHE A 138 34.35 4.92 0.92
N GLU A 139 34.80 3.69 1.15
CA GLU A 139 36.09 3.17 0.67
C GLU A 139 35.90 1.83 -0.07
N GLU A 140 36.96 1.31 -0.68
CA GLU A 140 36.95 0.03 -1.40
C GLU A 140 36.66 -1.18 -0.47
N ASP A 141 36.45 -2.36 -1.07
CA ASP A 141 36.16 -3.63 -0.36
C ASP A 141 36.98 -3.83 0.93
N ALA A 142 36.33 -4.25 2.01
CA ALA A 142 36.97 -4.49 3.30
C ALA A 142 38.24 -5.36 3.19
N SER A 143 38.23 -6.40 2.34
CA SER A 143 39.37 -7.31 2.13
C SER A 143 40.47 -6.74 1.22
N LEU A 144 40.16 -5.77 0.35
CA LEU A 144 41.15 -5.00 -0.41
C LEU A 144 41.74 -3.89 0.46
N TRP A 145 40.92 -3.19 1.24
CA TRP A 145 41.32 -2.16 2.19
C TRP A 145 42.29 -2.73 3.25
N MET A 146 41.97 -3.89 3.84
CA MET A 146 42.89 -4.64 4.72
C MET A 146 44.23 -5.03 4.07
N LYS A 147 44.30 -5.19 2.75
CA LYS A 147 45.56 -5.46 2.02
C LYS A 147 46.31 -4.18 1.63
N LYS A 148 45.59 -3.06 1.55
CA LYS A 148 46.10 -1.74 1.18
C LYS A 148 46.79 -1.06 2.37
N MET A 149 46.35 -1.36 3.60
CA MET A 149 46.96 -0.89 4.86
C MET A 149 47.56 -2.06 5.66
N ASN A 150 48.90 -2.19 5.61
CA ASN A 150 49.67 -3.23 6.32
C ASN A 150 49.66 -3.12 7.86
N ASN A 151 49.00 -2.10 8.40
CA ASN A 151 48.40 -2.03 9.74
C ASN A 151 47.30 -0.96 9.63
N CYS A 152 46.19 -1.11 10.36
CA CYS A 152 45.29 0.02 10.62
C CYS A 152 46.05 1.07 11.46
N SER A 153 45.72 2.37 11.35
CA SER A 153 46.03 3.23 12.48
C SER A 153 45.17 2.81 13.67
N ASN A 154 45.70 2.95 14.89
CA ASN A 154 44.88 2.81 16.10
C ASN A 154 43.82 3.91 16.23
N ASP A 155 43.86 4.92 15.35
CA ASP A 155 42.95 6.07 15.31
C ASP A 155 41.84 5.94 14.24
N ASP A 156 41.92 4.96 13.33
CA ASP A 156 40.94 4.81 12.24
C ASP A 156 39.61 4.23 12.76
N ASN A 157 38.50 4.91 12.47
CA ASN A 157 37.13 4.44 12.78
C ASN A 157 36.54 3.74 11.55
N ILE A 158 36.11 2.48 11.70
CA ILE A 158 35.71 1.62 10.58
C ILE A 158 34.26 1.13 10.78
N ILE A 159 33.44 1.24 9.74
CA ILE A 159 32.04 0.77 9.72
C ILE A 159 31.90 -0.30 8.63
N GLU A 160 31.86 -1.57 9.05
CA GLU A 160 31.72 -2.73 8.14
C GLU A 160 30.23 -3.02 7.89
N ILE A 161 29.80 -3.02 6.63
CA ILE A 161 28.42 -3.39 6.24
C ILE A 161 28.37 -4.86 5.83
N VAL A 162 27.71 -5.69 6.64
CA VAL A 162 27.71 -7.15 6.53
C VAL A 162 26.33 -7.68 6.15
N THR A 163 26.08 -7.88 4.86
CA THR A 163 24.84 -8.51 4.37
C THR A 163 24.89 -10.03 4.54
N SER A 164 23.95 -10.61 5.30
CA SER A 164 24.01 -12.03 5.68
C SER A 164 22.61 -12.61 5.98
N PRO A 165 21.96 -13.32 5.03
CA PRO A 165 22.46 -13.76 3.72
C PRO A 165 22.75 -12.63 2.75
N ASN A 166 23.84 -12.76 2.01
CA ASN A 166 24.38 -11.72 1.16
C ASN A 166 23.56 -11.47 -0.11
N ASN A 167 23.58 -10.21 -0.59
CA ASN A 167 23.02 -9.78 -1.87
C ASN A 167 24.20 -9.41 -2.78
N PRO A 168 24.59 -10.30 -3.71
CA PRO A 168 23.67 -11.10 -4.51
C PRO A 168 23.72 -12.63 -4.28
N ASP A 169 24.79 -13.18 -3.71
CA ASP A 169 25.09 -14.62 -3.80
C ASP A 169 24.46 -15.51 -2.70
N GLY A 170 23.82 -14.92 -1.69
CA GLY A 170 23.12 -15.65 -0.62
C GLY A 170 24.01 -16.28 0.45
N LYS A 171 25.32 -15.99 0.48
CA LYS A 171 26.23 -16.50 1.52
C LYS A 171 25.94 -15.90 2.90
N LEU A 172 26.13 -16.68 3.96
CA LEU A 172 26.08 -16.20 5.34
C LEU A 172 27.41 -15.54 5.74
N ASN A 173 27.59 -14.29 5.32
CA ASN A 173 28.76 -13.49 5.67
C ASN A 173 28.79 -13.15 7.18
N ARG A 174 29.98 -12.78 7.67
CA ARG A 174 30.27 -12.29 9.01
C ARG A 174 31.30 -11.17 8.91
N ALA A 175 31.30 -10.27 9.89
CA ALA A 175 32.31 -9.22 10.02
C ALA A 175 33.73 -9.79 9.98
N ARG A 176 34.64 -9.06 9.34
CA ARG A 176 36.05 -9.40 9.16
C ARG A 176 36.96 -8.60 10.08
N PHE A 177 36.62 -7.36 10.39
CA PHE A 177 37.44 -6.55 11.29
C PHE A 177 37.26 -7.01 12.75
N GLN A 178 38.38 -7.25 13.43
CA GLN A 178 38.44 -7.59 14.86
C GLN A 178 39.23 -6.52 15.62
N HIS A 179 38.92 -5.25 15.34
CA HIS A 179 39.60 -4.06 15.88
C HIS A 179 38.64 -3.27 16.80
N PRO A 180 39.09 -2.67 17.93
CA PRO A 180 38.20 -1.95 18.86
C PRO A 180 37.37 -0.82 18.22
N ASN A 181 37.97 -0.11 17.26
CA ASN A 181 37.35 1.00 16.52
C ASN A 181 36.55 0.54 15.29
N ALA A 182 36.48 -0.77 15.02
CA ALA A 182 35.63 -1.33 13.98
C ALA A 182 34.25 -1.68 14.56
N LYS A 183 33.20 -1.29 13.85
CA LYS A 183 31.80 -1.56 14.17
C LYS A 183 31.11 -2.19 12.96
N ALA A 184 30.21 -3.13 13.18
CA ALA A 184 29.55 -3.87 12.10
C ALA A 184 28.03 -3.62 12.08
N ILE A 185 27.52 -3.22 10.93
CA ILE A 185 26.09 -3.11 10.64
C ILE A 185 25.67 -4.39 9.90
N TYR A 186 24.90 -5.26 10.54
CA TYR A 186 24.44 -6.49 9.90
C TYR A 186 23.11 -6.28 9.17
N ASP A 187 23.15 -6.30 7.84
CA ASP A 187 21.94 -6.37 7.02
C ASP A 187 21.44 -7.82 6.98
N ARG A 188 20.36 -8.07 7.74
CA ARG A 188 19.72 -9.36 7.95
C ARG A 188 18.41 -9.50 7.16
N VAL A 189 18.11 -8.63 6.17
CA VAL A 189 16.78 -8.64 5.50
C VAL A 189 16.44 -9.96 4.82
N TYR A 190 17.42 -10.78 4.44
CA TYR A 190 17.21 -12.13 3.86
C TYR A 190 17.31 -13.27 4.90
N TYR A 191 17.55 -13.00 6.19
CA TYR A 191 17.75 -14.04 7.23
C TYR A 191 16.41 -14.63 7.72
N TRP A 192 15.65 -15.16 6.77
CA TRP A 192 14.35 -15.78 6.96
C TRP A 192 14.31 -17.16 6.31
N PRO A 193 13.49 -18.10 6.81
CA PRO A 193 13.35 -19.43 6.25
C PRO A 193 13.02 -19.48 4.74
N HIS A 194 12.47 -18.44 4.12
CA HIS A 194 12.25 -18.43 2.66
C HIS A 194 13.57 -18.63 1.88
N PHE A 195 14.66 -17.99 2.32
CA PHE A 195 15.90 -17.86 1.55
C PHE A 195 17.05 -18.74 2.05
N THR A 196 17.11 -19.00 3.36
CA THR A 196 18.22 -19.73 4.00
C THR A 196 17.75 -20.62 5.14
N ALA A 197 18.60 -21.56 5.56
CA ALA A 197 18.44 -22.25 6.83
C ALA A 197 18.72 -21.30 8.00
N ILE A 198 17.86 -21.34 9.02
CA ILE A 198 18.11 -20.69 10.31
C ILE A 198 18.91 -21.67 11.17
N SER A 199 20.22 -21.46 11.26
CA SER A 199 21.16 -22.35 11.97
C SER A 199 21.42 -21.92 13.42
N ALA A 200 21.25 -20.64 13.73
CA ALA A 200 21.28 -20.05 15.07
C ALA A 200 20.54 -18.69 15.04
N PRO A 201 20.04 -18.17 16.16
CA PRO A 201 19.63 -16.77 16.22
C PRO A 201 20.85 -15.85 16.02
N ALA A 202 20.69 -14.77 15.26
CA ALA A 202 21.69 -13.71 15.16
C ALA A 202 21.69 -12.86 16.44
N ASP A 203 22.88 -12.47 16.91
CA ASP A 203 23.07 -11.70 18.15
C ASP A 203 24.03 -10.51 17.94
N ASP A 204 23.99 -9.90 16.76
CA ASP A 204 24.86 -8.78 16.42
C ASP A 204 24.43 -7.49 17.18
N ASP A 205 25.33 -6.51 17.27
CA ASP A 205 25.09 -5.24 17.99
C ASP A 205 24.08 -4.33 17.27
N ILE A 206 24.04 -4.39 15.93
CA ILE A 206 23.05 -3.74 15.06
C ILE A 206 22.61 -4.76 13.99
N MET A 207 21.32 -5.11 13.96
CA MET A 207 20.74 -6.03 12.96
C MET A 207 19.56 -5.37 12.24
N LEU A 208 19.59 -5.32 10.91
CA LEU A 208 18.57 -4.66 10.08
C LEU A 208 17.65 -5.68 9.39
N PHE A 209 16.33 -5.46 9.47
CA PHE A 209 15.30 -6.31 8.87
C PHE A 209 14.26 -5.47 8.09
N SER A 210 13.50 -6.09 7.19
CA SER A 210 12.44 -5.40 6.44
C SER A 210 11.30 -6.30 5.97
N LEU A 211 10.09 -5.75 6.08
CA LEU A 211 8.85 -6.30 5.55
C LEU A 211 8.94 -6.60 4.04
N SER A 212 9.77 -5.82 3.33
CA SER A 212 10.14 -5.97 1.91
C SER A 212 10.71 -7.34 1.51
N LYS A 213 11.11 -8.18 2.48
CA LYS A 213 11.70 -9.51 2.26
C LYS A 213 11.09 -10.60 3.15
N LEU A 214 10.53 -10.26 4.30
CA LEU A 214 9.71 -11.17 5.11
C LEU A 214 8.36 -11.50 4.43
N THR A 215 7.64 -10.48 3.92
CA THR A 215 6.28 -10.66 3.37
C THR A 215 6.17 -10.20 1.92
N GLY A 216 7.28 -9.78 1.30
CA GLY A 216 7.30 -9.20 -0.05
C GLY A 216 6.78 -7.77 -0.14
N HIS A 217 6.42 -7.14 0.99
CA HIS A 217 5.84 -5.79 1.05
C HIS A 217 6.89 -4.68 0.94
N ALA A 218 7.41 -4.50 -0.27
CA ALA A 218 8.40 -3.47 -0.54
C ALA A 218 7.78 -2.06 -0.59
N GLY A 219 6.62 -1.92 -1.24
CA GLY A 219 5.87 -0.67 -1.39
C GLY A 219 5.29 -0.09 -0.10
N THR A 220 5.17 -0.91 0.95
CA THR A 220 4.82 -0.46 2.31
C THR A 220 5.94 0.35 2.98
N ARG A 221 7.15 0.31 2.43
CA ARG A 221 8.35 1.01 2.92
C ARG A 221 8.58 0.84 4.42
N PHE A 222 8.46 -0.38 4.95
CA PHE A 222 8.69 -0.67 6.38
C PHE A 222 9.95 -1.51 6.63
N GLY A 223 10.77 -1.08 7.59
CA GLY A 223 11.91 -1.82 8.12
C GLY A 223 12.12 -1.53 9.60
N TRP A 224 12.87 -2.41 10.27
CA TRP A 224 13.24 -2.23 11.66
C TRP A 224 14.70 -2.63 11.90
N ALA A 225 15.33 -2.00 12.88
CA ALA A 225 16.63 -2.40 13.40
C ALA A 225 16.50 -2.89 14.84
N VAL A 226 17.28 -3.89 15.19
CA VAL A 226 17.51 -4.35 16.55
C VAL A 226 18.88 -3.80 16.96
N VAL A 227 18.92 -2.97 18.01
CA VAL A 227 20.10 -2.19 18.41
C VAL A 227 20.40 -2.46 19.88
N LYS A 228 21.64 -2.86 20.17
CA LYS A 228 22.09 -3.24 21.53
C LYS A 228 22.55 -2.05 22.38
N ASP A 229 23.13 -1.03 21.74
CA ASP A 229 23.70 0.14 22.40
C ASP A 229 22.68 1.30 22.46
N GLU A 230 22.45 1.85 23.65
CA GLU A 230 21.48 2.92 23.88
C GLU A 230 21.87 4.26 23.25
N ILE A 231 23.18 4.56 23.18
CA ILE A 231 23.70 5.79 22.59
C ILE A 231 23.54 5.73 21.06
N VAL A 232 23.87 4.57 20.46
CA VAL A 232 23.63 4.32 19.03
C VAL A 232 22.14 4.37 18.72
N PHE A 233 21.28 3.70 19.51
CA PHE A 233 19.82 3.77 19.35
C PHE A 233 19.30 5.23 19.42
N THR A 234 19.78 6.00 20.41
CA THR A 234 19.39 7.41 20.58
C THR A 234 19.80 8.27 19.40
N ARG A 235 21.02 8.07 18.86
CA ARG A 235 21.51 8.75 17.66
C ARG A 235 20.71 8.38 16.41
N MET A 236 20.43 7.09 16.20
CA MET A 236 19.58 6.62 15.10
C MET A 236 18.16 7.22 15.18
N ASN A 237 17.59 7.29 16.38
CA ASN A 237 16.28 7.90 16.62
C ASN A 237 16.29 9.41 16.36
N LYS A 238 17.36 10.12 16.74
CA LYS A 238 17.55 11.53 16.40
C LYS A 238 17.64 11.75 14.88
N TYR A 239 18.40 10.92 14.15
CA TYR A 239 18.49 10.96 12.69
C TYR A 239 17.10 10.83 12.04
N LEU A 240 16.35 9.78 12.40
CA LEU A 240 15.01 9.51 11.84
C LEU A 240 14.01 10.61 12.19
N SER A 241 14.12 11.20 13.39
CA SER A 241 13.30 12.32 13.84
C SER A 241 13.49 13.58 13.00
N VAL A 242 14.70 13.86 12.51
CA VAL A 242 14.97 15.05 11.66
C VAL A 242 14.92 14.77 10.16
N ASN A 243 15.03 13.51 9.74
CA ASN A 243 14.91 13.10 8.33
C ASN A 243 13.45 13.00 7.87
N THR A 244 12.58 12.32 8.64
CA THR A 244 11.16 12.08 8.27
C THR A 244 10.18 12.19 9.44
N MET A 245 10.63 12.57 10.64
CA MET A 245 9.82 12.54 11.88
C MET A 245 9.27 11.14 12.24
N GLY A 246 9.93 10.07 11.77
CA GLY A 246 9.52 8.68 11.99
C GLY A 246 8.98 8.00 10.73
N VAL A 247 8.02 7.09 10.89
CA VAL A 247 7.45 6.26 9.82
C VAL A 247 5.92 6.34 9.83
N SER A 248 5.30 6.44 8.65
CA SER A 248 3.85 6.45 8.43
C SER A 248 3.08 5.50 9.36
N HIS A 249 2.01 6.00 9.97
CA HIS A 249 1.11 5.18 10.78
C HIS A 249 0.35 4.14 9.94
N GLU A 250 0.09 4.39 8.65
CA GLU A 250 -0.46 3.36 7.74
C GLU A 250 0.53 2.20 7.53
N SER A 251 1.81 2.51 7.30
CA SER A 251 2.87 1.50 7.18
C SER A 251 3.04 0.68 8.47
N GLN A 252 2.93 1.33 9.63
CA GLN A 252 2.98 0.65 10.93
C GLN A 252 1.73 -0.24 11.17
N LEU A 253 0.52 0.27 10.94
CA LEU A 253 -0.72 -0.50 11.06
C LEU A 253 -0.73 -1.72 10.12
N ARG A 254 -0.27 -1.54 8.87
CA ARG A 254 -0.18 -2.63 7.90
C ARG A 254 0.88 -3.67 8.26
N ALA A 255 2.06 -3.23 8.73
CA ALA A 255 3.05 -4.15 9.26
C ALA A 255 2.50 -4.95 10.45
N LEU A 256 1.79 -4.30 11.37
CA LEU A 256 1.19 -4.95 12.55
C LEU A 256 0.19 -6.03 12.20
N HIS A 257 -0.78 -5.75 11.32
CA HIS A 257 -1.76 -6.74 10.88
C HIS A 257 -1.09 -7.91 10.14
N LEU A 258 -0.12 -7.62 9.25
CA LEU A 258 0.63 -8.67 8.55
C LEU A 258 1.42 -9.57 9.53
N MET A 259 2.04 -9.00 10.58
CA MET A 259 2.71 -9.79 11.62
C MET A 259 1.71 -10.66 12.38
N LYS A 260 0.55 -10.12 12.81
CA LYS A 260 -0.51 -10.89 13.48
C LYS A 260 -0.93 -12.10 12.65
N VAL A 261 -1.24 -11.90 11.36
CA VAL A 261 -1.61 -13.00 10.43
C VAL A 261 -0.55 -14.10 10.34
N ILE A 262 0.74 -13.74 10.31
CA ILE A 262 1.84 -14.72 10.25
C ILE A 262 2.01 -15.47 11.57
N ILE A 263 1.87 -14.77 12.70
CA ILE A 263 1.95 -15.33 14.05
C ILE A 263 0.76 -16.26 14.33
N ASP A 264 -0.42 -15.96 13.80
CA ASP A 264 -1.61 -16.82 13.90
C ASP A 264 -1.48 -18.06 13.01
N GLN A 265 -1.01 -17.92 11.75
CA GLN A 265 -0.72 -19.06 10.87
C GLN A 265 0.27 -20.06 11.48
N ALA A 266 1.27 -19.58 12.25
CA ALA A 266 2.23 -20.42 12.94
C ALA A 266 1.62 -21.34 14.04
N LYS A 267 0.35 -21.12 14.41
CA LYS A 267 -0.42 -21.95 15.34
C LYS A 267 -1.29 -23.00 14.63
N GLU A 268 -1.59 -22.80 13.35
CA GLU A 268 -2.63 -23.51 12.61
C GLU A 268 -2.12 -24.51 11.56
N GLY A 269 -0.89 -24.33 11.03
CA GLY A 269 -0.31 -25.31 10.10
C GLY A 269 0.75 -24.76 9.15
N GLU A 270 0.51 -24.85 7.84
CA GLU A 270 1.47 -24.43 6.83
C GLU A 270 1.66 -22.91 6.82
N THR A 271 2.89 -22.46 7.02
CA THR A 271 3.21 -21.04 7.22
C THR A 271 3.65 -20.34 5.93
N ILE A 272 3.70 -19.00 5.96
CA ILE A 272 4.41 -18.19 4.94
C ILE A 272 5.88 -18.63 4.73
N PHE A 273 6.50 -19.21 5.75
CA PHE A 273 7.87 -19.73 5.71
C PHE A 273 7.96 -21.02 4.89
N ASP A 274 7.02 -21.96 5.07
CA ASP A 274 6.89 -23.16 4.25
C ASP A 274 6.59 -22.80 2.79
N PHE A 275 5.58 -21.97 2.55
CA PHE A 275 5.20 -21.50 1.22
C PHE A 275 6.38 -20.85 0.49
N GLY A 276 7.08 -19.92 1.17
CA GLY A 276 8.24 -19.24 0.63
C GLY A 276 9.42 -20.19 0.34
N TYR A 277 9.71 -21.12 1.27
CA TYR A 277 10.75 -22.14 1.05
C TYR A 277 10.42 -23.04 -0.14
N LYS A 278 9.22 -23.64 -0.19
CA LYS A 278 8.77 -24.52 -1.27
C LYS A 278 8.87 -23.81 -2.63
N THR A 279 8.37 -22.58 -2.71
CA THR A 279 8.37 -21.76 -3.93
C THR A 279 9.78 -21.43 -4.40
N MET A 280 10.65 -20.92 -3.52
CA MET A 280 12.02 -20.55 -3.88
C MET A 280 12.91 -21.78 -4.15
N ARG A 281 12.66 -22.90 -3.48
CA ARG A 281 13.37 -24.17 -3.73
C ARG A 281 13.07 -24.73 -5.11
N ASN A 282 11.78 -24.86 -5.47
CA ASN A 282 11.30 -25.27 -6.80
C ASN A 282 11.90 -24.42 -7.94
N ARG A 283 11.95 -23.09 -7.75
CA ARG A 283 12.58 -22.15 -8.68
C ARG A 283 14.09 -22.35 -8.82
N TRP A 284 14.79 -22.54 -7.69
CA TRP A 284 16.24 -22.78 -7.65
C TRP A 284 16.63 -24.14 -8.26
N GLU A 285 15.84 -25.19 -8.04
CA GLU A 285 16.04 -26.53 -8.63
C GLU A 285 15.94 -26.50 -10.15
N LYS A 286 14.82 -25.97 -10.69
CA LYS A 286 14.61 -25.81 -12.15
C LYS A 286 15.74 -25.03 -12.82
N LEU A 287 16.24 -23.96 -12.18
CA LEU A 287 17.34 -23.18 -12.75
C LEU A 287 18.69 -23.91 -12.67
N ASN A 288 18.95 -24.66 -11.60
CA ASN A 288 20.18 -25.47 -11.50
C ASN A 288 20.21 -26.60 -12.53
N GLU A 289 19.09 -27.27 -12.77
CA GLU A 289 18.95 -28.30 -13.81
C GLU A 289 19.37 -27.74 -15.18
N ILE A 290 18.79 -26.59 -15.57
CA ILE A 290 19.05 -25.93 -16.86
C ILE A 290 20.48 -25.38 -16.98
N VAL A 291 21.07 -24.87 -15.90
CA VAL A 291 22.48 -24.43 -15.93
C VAL A 291 23.43 -25.63 -15.94
N SER A 292 23.11 -26.74 -15.25
CA SER A 292 24.00 -27.90 -15.10
C SER A 292 24.29 -28.65 -16.41
N VAL A 293 23.38 -28.58 -17.39
CA VAL A 293 23.60 -29.15 -18.73
C VAL A 293 24.49 -28.26 -19.62
N SER A 294 24.77 -27.01 -19.22
CA SER A 294 25.57 -26.06 -20.00
C SER A 294 26.98 -25.91 -19.45
N LYS A 295 27.97 -25.84 -20.35
CA LYS A 295 29.34 -25.43 -20.01
C LYS A 295 29.59 -23.92 -20.12
N ARG A 296 28.62 -23.14 -20.63
CA ARG A 296 28.74 -21.67 -20.82
C ARG A 296 28.47 -20.89 -19.53
N PHE A 297 27.86 -21.49 -18.51
CA PHE A 297 27.43 -20.79 -17.30
C PHE A 297 27.71 -21.56 -16.02
N SER A 298 27.79 -20.86 -14.89
CA SER A 298 27.69 -21.45 -13.55
C SER A 298 26.93 -20.56 -12.57
N LEU A 299 26.35 -21.18 -11.54
CA LEU A 299 25.64 -20.54 -10.44
C LEU A 299 26.50 -20.54 -9.16
N GLN A 300 26.07 -19.78 -8.14
CA GLN A 300 26.71 -19.87 -6.83
C GLN A 300 26.59 -21.28 -6.22
N LYS A 301 27.64 -21.72 -5.52
CA LYS A 301 27.61 -22.96 -4.73
C LYS A 301 27.04 -22.66 -3.35
N LEU A 302 25.96 -23.36 -3.00
CA LEU A 302 25.30 -23.31 -1.69
C LEU A 302 25.00 -24.74 -1.25
N GLU A 303 25.20 -25.03 0.02
CA GLU A 303 25.10 -26.39 0.57
C GLU A 303 23.76 -26.60 1.30
N SER A 304 23.37 -27.87 1.45
CA SER A 304 22.22 -28.24 2.31
C SER A 304 22.60 -28.09 3.78
N GLN A 305 21.74 -27.49 4.58
CA GLN A 305 22.02 -27.15 5.99
C GLN A 305 20.86 -27.57 6.90
N TYR A 306 21.18 -27.90 8.16
CA TYR A 306 20.16 -28.06 9.19
C TYR A 306 19.51 -26.70 9.51
N CYS A 307 18.18 -26.69 9.59
CA CYS A 307 17.38 -25.49 9.83
C CYS A 307 16.54 -25.68 11.08
N ASN A 308 16.90 -24.98 12.16
CA ASN A 308 16.27 -25.10 13.48
C ASN A 308 14.75 -24.88 13.37
N PHE A 309 14.32 -23.83 12.68
CA PHE A 309 12.90 -23.51 12.43
C PHE A 309 12.09 -24.66 11.78
N PHE A 310 12.71 -25.49 10.94
CA PHE A 310 12.05 -26.62 10.28
C PHE A 310 12.43 -27.98 10.89
N HIS A 311 13.26 -27.98 11.94
CA HIS A 311 13.87 -29.15 12.59
C HIS A 311 14.49 -30.21 11.65
N LYS A 312 14.90 -29.82 10.43
CA LYS A 312 15.38 -30.73 9.38
C LYS A 312 16.50 -30.15 8.53
N ILE A 313 17.25 -31.02 7.87
CA ILE A 313 18.15 -30.63 6.77
C ILE A 313 17.31 -30.21 5.57
N ARG A 314 17.67 -29.09 4.96
CA ARG A 314 17.01 -28.53 3.76
C ARG A 314 18.03 -28.19 2.68
N GLY A 315 17.58 -28.20 1.43
CA GLY A 315 18.35 -27.66 0.32
C GLY A 315 18.35 -26.12 0.31
N PRO A 316 19.31 -25.49 -0.39
CA PRO A 316 19.32 -24.04 -0.61
C PRO A 316 18.13 -23.58 -1.45
N SER A 317 17.70 -22.33 -1.23
CA SER A 317 16.60 -21.66 -1.92
C SER A 317 16.82 -20.13 -1.99
N PRO A 318 17.97 -19.67 -2.51
CA PRO A 318 18.41 -18.27 -2.39
C PRO A 318 17.47 -17.27 -3.05
N ALA A 319 17.52 -16.02 -2.59
CA ALA A 319 16.71 -14.92 -3.14
C ALA A 319 17.01 -14.62 -4.61
N TYR A 320 18.22 -14.92 -5.09
CA TYR A 320 18.73 -14.59 -6.43
C TYR A 320 19.61 -15.72 -6.97
N ALA A 321 19.71 -15.79 -8.30
CA ALA A 321 20.80 -16.49 -8.95
C ALA A 321 21.93 -15.52 -9.30
N TRP A 322 23.16 -15.89 -8.92
CA TRP A 322 24.39 -15.18 -9.27
C TRP A 322 25.09 -15.96 -10.39
N LEU A 323 24.77 -15.59 -11.63
CA LEU A 323 25.23 -16.30 -12.82
C LEU A 323 26.59 -15.75 -13.29
N LYS A 324 27.53 -16.67 -13.52
CA LYS A 324 28.84 -16.41 -14.14
C LYS A 324 28.88 -16.97 -15.55
N CYS A 325 29.40 -16.21 -16.52
CA CYS A 325 29.75 -16.74 -17.83
C CYS A 325 31.10 -17.46 -17.75
N LEU A 326 31.16 -18.65 -18.34
CA LEU A 326 32.34 -19.47 -18.47
C LEU A 326 32.84 -19.40 -19.92
N ARG A 327 34.11 -19.00 -20.06
CA ARG A 327 34.79 -18.70 -21.33
C ARG A 327 34.90 -19.91 -22.26
N LYS A 328 34.87 -19.65 -23.57
CA LYS A 328 35.75 -20.34 -24.54
C LYS A 328 37.10 -19.60 -24.56
N GLU A 329 38.18 -20.29 -24.89
CA GLU A 329 39.50 -19.64 -25.00
C GLU A 329 39.53 -18.67 -26.19
N GLY A 330 39.92 -17.42 -25.94
CA GLY A 330 40.16 -16.39 -26.98
C GLY A 330 39.16 -15.23 -27.02
N GLU A 331 37.98 -15.34 -26.40
CA GLU A 331 36.90 -14.34 -26.53
C GLU A 331 36.64 -13.60 -25.20
N GLU A 332 36.61 -12.26 -25.25
CA GLU A 332 36.14 -11.41 -24.14
C GLU A 332 34.67 -11.04 -24.38
N GLU A 333 33.78 -11.78 -23.74
CA GLU A 333 32.32 -11.70 -23.95
C GLU A 333 31.64 -11.11 -22.70
N ASP A 334 30.97 -9.96 -22.84
CA ASP A 334 30.29 -9.26 -21.75
C ASP A 334 29.06 -10.05 -21.26
N CYS A 335 29.14 -10.58 -20.05
CA CYS A 335 28.12 -11.51 -19.56
C CYS A 335 26.75 -10.85 -19.39
N TYR A 336 26.68 -9.54 -19.10
CA TYR A 336 25.40 -8.84 -19.02
C TYR A 336 24.78 -8.61 -20.42
N GLU A 337 25.57 -8.20 -21.41
CA GLU A 337 25.06 -7.98 -22.77
C GLU A 337 24.70 -9.30 -23.49
N ILE A 338 25.38 -10.44 -23.19
CA ILE A 338 24.94 -11.78 -23.65
C ILE A 338 23.52 -12.07 -23.16
N MET A 339 23.27 -11.94 -21.87
CA MET A 339 21.95 -12.23 -21.28
C MET A 339 20.90 -11.26 -21.84
N ARG A 340 21.25 -9.98 -21.99
CA ARG A 340 20.38 -8.98 -22.61
C ARG A 340 20.02 -9.32 -24.06
N ALA A 341 20.97 -9.79 -24.86
CA ALA A 341 20.73 -10.26 -26.24
C ALA A 341 19.80 -11.48 -26.28
N ALA A 342 19.90 -12.37 -25.29
CA ALA A 342 18.96 -13.47 -25.06
C ALA A 342 17.58 -13.02 -24.50
N ASN A 343 17.30 -11.71 -24.42
CA ASN A 343 16.12 -11.11 -23.80
C ASN A 343 15.96 -11.52 -22.32
N ILE A 344 17.06 -11.47 -21.58
CA ILE A 344 17.13 -11.75 -20.14
C ILE A 344 17.77 -10.54 -19.44
N VAL A 345 16.96 -9.82 -18.64
CA VAL A 345 17.40 -8.62 -17.93
C VAL A 345 17.87 -8.98 -16.52
N GLY A 346 19.17 -8.93 -16.29
CA GLY A 346 19.81 -9.05 -14.97
C GLY A 346 20.33 -7.72 -14.44
N ARG A 347 21.32 -7.77 -13.54
CA ARG A 347 22.13 -6.60 -13.13
C ARG A 347 23.62 -6.95 -13.17
N ARG A 348 24.34 -6.36 -14.13
CA ARG A 348 25.79 -6.48 -14.39
C ARG A 348 26.65 -6.65 -13.13
N GLY A 349 27.60 -7.58 -13.15
CA GLY A 349 28.43 -7.94 -12.00
C GLY A 349 29.19 -6.78 -11.34
N SER A 350 29.77 -5.89 -12.16
CA SER A 350 30.63 -4.78 -11.72
C SER A 350 29.96 -3.74 -10.81
N ILE A 351 28.62 -3.59 -10.83
CA ILE A 351 27.95 -2.70 -9.87
C ILE A 351 28.00 -3.23 -8.42
N TYR A 352 28.22 -4.54 -8.24
CA TYR A 352 28.40 -5.22 -6.94
C TYR A 352 29.88 -5.30 -6.52
N GLY A 353 30.80 -4.76 -7.33
CA GLY A 353 32.25 -4.84 -7.15
C GLY A 353 32.92 -6.10 -7.74
N ASP A 354 32.18 -7.05 -8.31
CA ASP A 354 32.73 -8.27 -8.92
C ASP A 354 33.11 -8.04 -10.41
N GLU A 355 33.74 -9.01 -11.06
CA GLU A 355 34.13 -8.91 -12.48
C GLU A 355 32.91 -8.84 -13.44
N ASP A 356 33.02 -8.15 -14.59
CA ASP A 356 31.98 -8.17 -15.66
C ASP A 356 31.74 -9.57 -16.29
N LYS A 357 32.52 -10.58 -15.89
CA LYS A 357 32.29 -12.00 -16.21
C LYS A 357 31.04 -12.58 -15.53
N TYR A 358 30.41 -11.84 -14.62
CA TYR A 358 29.08 -12.14 -14.10
C TYR A 358 28.04 -11.22 -14.75
N SER A 359 27.00 -11.80 -15.37
CA SER A 359 25.80 -11.05 -15.78
C SER A 359 25.06 -10.48 -14.58
N GLY A 360 25.36 -11.08 -13.42
CA GLY A 360 24.93 -10.71 -12.10
C GLY A 360 23.46 -11.02 -11.85
N ARG A 361 22.84 -10.27 -10.92
CA ARG A 361 21.62 -10.69 -10.21
C ARG A 361 20.47 -11.02 -11.17
N ILE A 362 20.06 -12.28 -11.13
CA ILE A 362 18.82 -12.80 -11.72
C ILE A 362 17.71 -12.74 -10.66
N ASN A 363 16.60 -12.11 -10.99
CA ASN A 363 15.40 -12.08 -10.15
C ASN A 363 14.55 -13.34 -10.33
N PHE A 364 13.79 -13.68 -9.29
CA PHE A 364 12.78 -14.73 -9.30
C PHE A 364 11.41 -14.10 -8.99
N ASP A 365 11.00 -13.07 -9.71
CA ASP A 365 9.83 -12.28 -9.29
C ASP A 365 8.54 -13.06 -9.59
N GLU A 366 8.23 -13.38 -10.86
CA GLU A 366 7.09 -14.26 -11.21
C GLU A 366 7.47 -15.68 -11.66
N GLU A 367 6.64 -16.70 -11.38
CA GLU A 367 6.87 -18.05 -11.92
C GLU A 367 6.73 -18.11 -13.45
N LYS A 368 5.88 -17.25 -14.03
CA LYS A 368 5.77 -17.08 -15.49
C LYS A 368 7.06 -16.55 -16.10
N GLU A 369 7.79 -15.67 -15.42
CA GLU A 369 9.14 -15.28 -15.83
C GLU A 369 10.09 -16.46 -15.74
N VAL A 370 10.16 -17.18 -14.61
CA VAL A 370 11.05 -18.34 -14.47
C VAL A 370 10.84 -19.35 -15.60
N VAL A 371 9.59 -19.70 -15.94
CA VAL A 371 9.28 -20.58 -17.09
C VAL A 371 9.68 -19.96 -18.44
N SER A 372 9.50 -18.66 -18.61
CA SER A 372 9.88 -17.93 -19.83
C SER A 372 11.40 -17.86 -20.02
N TRP A 373 12.14 -17.64 -18.92
CA TRP A 373 13.59 -17.66 -18.85
C TRP A 373 14.14 -19.06 -19.06
N SER A 374 13.56 -20.09 -18.43
CA SER A 374 13.90 -21.50 -18.66
C SER A 374 13.82 -21.87 -20.14
N LYS A 375 12.74 -21.45 -20.82
CA LYS A 375 12.58 -21.65 -22.27
C LYS A 375 13.62 -20.87 -23.08
N ARG A 376 13.87 -19.59 -22.77
CA ARG A 376 14.89 -18.80 -23.49
C ARG A 376 16.32 -19.30 -23.28
N ALA A 377 16.67 -19.74 -22.08
CA ALA A 377 18.00 -20.30 -21.77
C ALA A 377 18.23 -21.66 -22.43
N ALA A 378 17.20 -22.51 -22.52
CA ALA A 378 17.26 -23.75 -23.30
C ALA A 378 17.43 -23.44 -24.80
N ILE A 379 16.61 -22.54 -25.36
CA ILE A 379 16.69 -22.11 -26.76
C ILE A 379 18.07 -21.51 -27.09
N GLU A 380 18.67 -20.69 -26.22
CA GLU A 380 20.01 -20.13 -26.43
C GLU A 380 21.11 -21.20 -26.32
N GLY A 381 20.96 -22.17 -25.41
CA GLY A 381 21.84 -23.34 -25.32
C GLY A 381 21.84 -24.19 -26.59
N GLU A 382 20.66 -24.42 -27.17
CA GLU A 382 20.49 -25.11 -28.47
C GLU A 382 20.99 -24.26 -29.64
N ARG A 383 20.69 -22.95 -29.64
CA ARG A 383 21.06 -22.01 -30.71
C ARG A 383 22.58 -21.86 -30.87
N VAL A 384 23.30 -21.73 -29.76
CA VAL A 384 24.77 -21.64 -29.77
C VAL A 384 25.44 -22.98 -30.10
N ALA A 385 24.73 -24.11 -29.96
CA ALA A 385 25.17 -25.41 -30.45
C ALA A 385 24.90 -25.62 -31.96
N ALA A 386 24.05 -24.79 -32.61
CA ALA A 386 23.49 -25.07 -33.93
C ALA A 386 23.80 -24.03 -35.03
N MET A 387 24.30 -22.83 -34.71
CA MET A 387 24.46 -21.76 -35.71
C MET A 387 25.75 -21.83 -36.54
N SER A 388 25.61 -22.31 -37.79
CA SER A 388 26.26 -21.67 -38.93
C SER A 388 25.43 -20.46 -39.43
N CYS A 389 26.02 -19.62 -40.27
CA CYS A 389 25.48 -18.28 -40.55
C CYS A 389 24.28 -18.25 -41.52
N SER A 390 23.16 -17.62 -41.14
CA SER A 390 22.40 -16.62 -41.93
C SER A 390 21.01 -16.32 -41.34
N GLY A 391 20.36 -15.23 -41.77
CA GLY A 391 18.94 -14.93 -41.52
C GLY A 391 18.68 -13.70 -40.65
N HIS A 392 18.19 -12.61 -41.27
CA HIS A 392 17.75 -11.40 -40.57
C HIS A 392 16.24 -11.41 -40.25
N GLY A 393 15.85 -10.76 -39.16
CA GLY A 393 14.45 -10.43 -38.87
C GLY A 393 14.31 -9.54 -37.63
N ARG A 394 13.91 -8.27 -37.83
CA ARG A 394 13.45 -7.37 -36.75
C ARG A 394 11.98 -7.05 -36.97
N ALA A 395 11.23 -6.89 -35.89
CA ALA A 395 9.98 -6.14 -35.88
C ALA A 395 9.89 -5.33 -34.57
N TYR A 396 9.65 -4.04 -34.70
CA TYR A 396 9.10 -3.20 -33.62
C TYR A 396 7.63 -2.97 -33.94
N LEU A 397 6.81 -2.77 -32.91
CA LEU A 397 5.56 -2.03 -33.03
C LEU A 397 5.27 -1.34 -31.70
N ASP A 398 4.99 -0.05 -31.78
CA ASP A 398 4.69 0.87 -30.68
C ASP A 398 3.60 1.82 -31.18
N SER A 399 2.60 2.12 -30.34
CA SER A 399 1.61 3.16 -30.60
C SER A 399 0.76 3.51 -29.38
N TYR A 400 0.78 4.80 -29.02
CA TYR A 400 -0.26 5.48 -28.25
C TYR A 400 -1.43 5.89 -29.17
N SER A 401 -2.64 6.05 -28.62
CA SER A 401 -3.66 7.10 -28.92
C SER A 401 -5.12 6.60 -28.81
N LEU A 402 -6.05 7.57 -28.62
CA LEU A 402 -7.51 7.53 -28.37
C LEU A 402 -7.87 7.60 -26.87
N LEU A 403 -7.99 8.77 -26.23
CA LEU A 403 -8.81 9.99 -26.46
C LEU A 403 -10.30 9.87 -26.08
N SER A 404 -10.63 10.55 -24.97
CA SER A 404 -11.80 11.42 -24.71
C SER A 404 -13.14 11.15 -25.41
N LEU A 405 -14.19 10.96 -24.59
CA LEU A 405 -15.47 11.67 -24.73
C LEU A 405 -15.94 12.07 -23.32
N ASP A 406 -16.50 13.27 -23.21
CA ASP A 406 -17.10 13.86 -22.00
C ASP A 406 -18.56 14.24 -22.32
N GLU A 407 -19.40 14.44 -21.27
CA GLU A 407 -20.73 15.12 -21.30
C GLU A 407 -21.85 14.41 -22.15
N GLU A 408 -23.16 14.52 -21.88
CA GLU A 408 -23.94 15.17 -20.80
C GLU A 408 -25.34 14.48 -20.61
N ASP A 409 -26.22 15.12 -19.82
CA ASP A 409 -27.69 14.97 -19.66
C ASP A 409 -28.33 13.82 -18.85
N ASP A 410 -29.26 14.24 -17.98
CA ASP A 410 -30.26 13.48 -17.23
C ASP A 410 -31.60 13.35 -18.01
N ASP A 411 -32.47 12.40 -17.64
CA ASP A 411 -33.84 12.71 -17.18
C ASP A 411 -34.50 11.48 -16.51
N ASP A 412 -35.55 11.71 -15.73
CA ASP A 412 -36.27 10.71 -14.94
C ASP A 412 -37.13 9.73 -15.78
N ASN A 413 -37.29 8.50 -15.29
CA ASN A 413 -38.59 7.96 -14.84
C ASN A 413 -38.49 6.48 -14.39
N GLU A 414 -39.08 6.15 -13.24
CA GLU A 414 -39.27 4.77 -12.82
C GLU A 414 -40.38 4.08 -13.63
N GLU A 415 -40.07 2.92 -14.23
CA GLU A 415 -41.12 1.96 -14.60
C GLU A 415 -40.61 0.53 -14.34
N MET A 416 -41.20 -0.09 -13.31
CA MET A 416 -40.75 -1.35 -12.70
C MET A 416 -41.18 -2.57 -13.54
N SER A 417 -40.26 -3.09 -14.35
CA SER A 417 -40.48 -4.29 -15.17
C SER A 417 -40.29 -5.59 -14.37
N VAL A 418 -41.11 -6.61 -14.65
CA VAL A 418 -41.32 -7.79 -13.81
C VAL A 418 -40.27 -8.91 -14.05
N VAL A 419 -38.97 -8.55 -14.00
CA VAL A 419 -37.85 -9.50 -14.06
C VAL A 419 -36.78 -9.09 -13.04
N CYS A 420 -36.94 -9.52 -11.79
CA CYS A 420 -36.26 -8.98 -10.59
C CYS A 420 -34.71 -9.16 -10.51
N TYR A 421 -34.03 -9.58 -11.58
CA TYR A 421 -32.59 -9.92 -11.55
C TYR A 421 -31.76 -9.31 -12.69
N MET A 422 -32.31 -8.42 -13.51
CA MET A 422 -31.57 -7.73 -14.58
C MET A 422 -31.88 -6.22 -14.57
N SER A 423 -30.84 -5.38 -14.68
CA SER A 423 -31.04 -3.93 -14.80
C SER A 423 -31.34 -3.51 -16.25
N LYS A 424 -32.20 -2.51 -16.43
CA LYS A 424 -32.55 -1.91 -17.73
C LYS A 424 -31.30 -1.40 -18.48
N GLN A 425 -30.27 -0.97 -17.75
CA GLN A 425 -28.95 -0.62 -18.31
C GLN A 425 -28.18 -1.83 -18.88
N LEU A 426 -28.21 -2.99 -18.21
CA LEU A 426 -27.58 -4.21 -18.73
C LEU A 426 -28.34 -4.72 -19.97
N GLU A 427 -29.66 -4.68 -19.94
CA GLU A 427 -30.50 -5.01 -21.10
C GLU A 427 -30.15 -4.14 -22.32
N ASN A 428 -30.15 -2.81 -22.17
CA ASN A 428 -29.80 -1.89 -23.25
C ASN A 428 -28.38 -2.11 -23.79
N ARG A 429 -27.42 -2.47 -22.91
CA ARG A 429 -26.06 -2.82 -23.33
C ARG A 429 -26.00 -4.15 -24.10
N ILE A 430 -26.83 -5.14 -23.77
CA ILE A 430 -26.94 -6.41 -24.50
C ILE A 430 -27.56 -6.17 -25.90
N ARG A 431 -28.60 -5.35 -25.98
CA ARG A 431 -29.25 -4.96 -27.25
C ARG A 431 -28.26 -4.28 -28.19
N ASN A 432 -27.66 -3.17 -27.74
CA ASN A 432 -26.66 -2.41 -28.49
C ASN A 432 -25.43 -3.26 -28.90
N LEU A 433 -24.98 -4.18 -28.04
CA LEU A 433 -23.91 -5.13 -28.39
C LEU A 433 -24.28 -6.02 -29.59
N HIS A 434 -25.49 -6.57 -29.63
CA HIS A 434 -25.95 -7.39 -30.75
C HIS A 434 -26.21 -6.57 -32.02
N ASP A 435 -26.66 -5.33 -31.88
CA ASP A 435 -26.86 -4.40 -33.00
C ASP A 435 -25.50 -4.00 -33.63
N ILE A 436 -24.47 -3.70 -32.81
CA ILE A 436 -23.09 -3.41 -33.24
C ILE A 436 -22.43 -4.63 -33.90
N VAL A 437 -22.65 -5.83 -33.36
CA VAL A 437 -22.04 -7.08 -33.87
C VAL A 437 -22.80 -7.64 -35.08
N GLY A 438 -24.06 -7.24 -35.27
CA GLY A 438 -24.90 -7.67 -36.40
C GLY A 438 -25.30 -9.15 -36.39
N ASN A 439 -25.18 -9.85 -35.25
CA ASN A 439 -25.35 -11.30 -35.16
C ASN A 439 -26.71 -11.77 -34.59
N ALA A 440 -27.57 -10.87 -34.09
CA ALA A 440 -28.88 -11.24 -33.55
C ALA A 440 -29.89 -10.09 -33.68
N VAL A 441 -31.14 -10.42 -34.03
CA VAL A 441 -32.27 -9.49 -33.98
C VAL A 441 -32.80 -9.46 -32.54
N THR A 442 -32.47 -8.42 -31.77
CA THR A 442 -32.94 -8.28 -30.38
C THR A 442 -34.23 -7.47 -30.24
N LYS A 443 -34.51 -6.58 -31.21
CA LYS A 443 -35.70 -5.73 -31.23
C LYS A 443 -36.98 -6.57 -31.10
N GLU A 444 -37.95 -6.09 -30.34
CA GLU A 444 -39.25 -6.74 -30.07
C GLU A 444 -39.16 -8.10 -29.33
N LYS A 445 -37.96 -8.56 -28.94
CA LYS A 445 -37.75 -9.77 -28.10
C LYS A 445 -37.40 -9.41 -26.65
N TYR A 446 -37.85 -10.24 -25.71
CA TYR A 446 -37.45 -10.17 -24.30
C TYR A 446 -36.03 -10.72 -24.10
N ILE A 447 -35.21 -10.03 -23.30
CA ILE A 447 -33.87 -10.49 -22.93
C ILE A 447 -33.95 -11.19 -21.57
N ILE A 448 -33.52 -12.45 -21.51
CA ILE A 448 -33.40 -13.23 -20.27
C ILE A 448 -31.92 -13.51 -20.02
N PHE A 449 -31.41 -13.07 -18.87
CA PHE A 449 -30.01 -13.23 -18.47
C PHE A 449 -29.87 -14.34 -17.42
N GLY A 450 -28.76 -15.08 -17.44
CA GLY A 450 -28.52 -16.21 -16.54
C GLY A 450 -27.06 -16.66 -16.49
N THR A 451 -26.75 -17.61 -15.61
CA THR A 451 -25.35 -18.03 -15.31
C THR A 451 -24.63 -18.75 -16.45
N GLY A 452 -25.35 -19.15 -17.51
CA GLY A 452 -24.84 -19.74 -18.74
C GLY A 452 -25.97 -20.33 -19.60
N SER A 453 -25.72 -20.58 -20.90
CA SER A 453 -26.75 -21.15 -21.79
C SER A 453 -27.30 -22.48 -21.28
N THR A 454 -26.44 -23.29 -20.66
CA THR A 454 -26.77 -24.51 -19.90
C THR A 454 -27.94 -24.35 -18.92
N GLN A 455 -28.01 -23.24 -18.17
CA GLN A 455 -29.14 -22.95 -17.27
C GLN A 455 -30.39 -22.52 -18.05
N LEU A 456 -30.20 -21.66 -19.06
CA LEU A 456 -31.27 -21.09 -19.86
C LEU A 456 -31.96 -22.15 -20.76
N ILE A 457 -31.25 -23.19 -21.19
CA ILE A 457 -31.81 -24.35 -21.90
C ILE A 457 -32.81 -25.07 -20.99
N ASN A 458 -32.45 -25.36 -19.74
CA ASN A 458 -33.36 -26.06 -18.81
C ASN A 458 -34.60 -25.20 -18.48
N ALA A 459 -34.39 -23.90 -18.26
CA ALA A 459 -35.50 -22.95 -18.06
C ALA A 459 -36.42 -22.86 -19.28
N ALA A 460 -35.86 -22.87 -20.50
CA ALA A 460 -36.63 -22.87 -21.74
C ALA A 460 -37.38 -24.19 -21.98
N ILE A 461 -36.78 -25.35 -21.67
CA ILE A 461 -37.45 -26.67 -21.77
C ILE A 461 -38.69 -26.71 -20.87
N HIS A 462 -38.56 -26.29 -19.60
CA HIS A 462 -39.66 -26.20 -18.65
C HIS A 462 -40.72 -25.18 -19.11
N ALA A 463 -40.32 -23.98 -19.52
CA ALA A 463 -41.25 -22.94 -19.99
C ALA A 463 -41.97 -23.27 -21.33
N LEU A 464 -41.41 -24.17 -22.15
CA LEU A 464 -42.05 -24.72 -23.36
C LEU A 464 -42.89 -25.98 -23.10
N SER A 465 -42.92 -26.49 -21.86
CA SER A 465 -43.65 -27.70 -21.50
C SER A 465 -45.05 -27.40 -20.97
N PRO A 466 -46.04 -28.28 -21.21
CA PRO A 466 -47.39 -28.07 -20.74
C PRO A 466 -47.47 -28.26 -19.22
N SER A 467 -48.12 -27.32 -18.54
CA SER A 467 -48.41 -27.42 -17.10
C SER A 467 -49.11 -28.76 -16.77
N PRO A 468 -48.75 -29.45 -15.67
CA PRO A 468 -49.08 -30.87 -15.44
C PRO A 468 -50.57 -31.18 -15.25
N ASN A 469 -51.44 -30.17 -15.22
CA ASN A 469 -52.90 -30.33 -15.21
C ASN A 469 -53.53 -30.37 -16.62
N ASN A 470 -52.77 -30.06 -17.69
CA ASN A 470 -53.30 -29.83 -19.04
C ASN A 470 -52.81 -30.81 -20.13
N SER A 471 -51.89 -31.74 -19.82
CA SER A 471 -51.43 -32.76 -20.77
C SER A 471 -51.32 -34.13 -20.11
N SER A 472 -51.64 -35.19 -20.87
CA SER A 472 -51.40 -36.59 -20.47
C SER A 472 -50.02 -37.12 -20.88
N SER A 473 -49.25 -36.34 -21.64
CA SER A 473 -47.94 -36.74 -22.20
C SER A 473 -46.88 -35.65 -21.97
N PRO A 474 -45.63 -36.03 -21.62
CA PRO A 474 -44.52 -35.09 -21.46
C PRO A 474 -44.01 -34.56 -22.81
N SER A 475 -43.47 -33.34 -22.80
CA SER A 475 -42.74 -32.79 -23.95
C SER A 475 -41.53 -33.65 -24.31
N LEU A 476 -41.35 -33.92 -25.60
CA LEU A 476 -40.25 -34.76 -26.10
C LEU A 476 -39.08 -33.88 -26.54
N VAL A 477 -38.00 -33.93 -25.76
CA VAL A 477 -36.79 -33.10 -25.96
C VAL A 477 -35.81 -33.86 -26.85
N VAL A 478 -35.59 -33.35 -28.06
CA VAL A 478 -34.84 -34.01 -29.14
C VAL A 478 -33.70 -33.14 -29.66
N PRO A 479 -32.42 -33.54 -29.54
CA PRO A 479 -31.29 -32.79 -30.09
C PRO A 479 -30.89 -33.26 -31.50
N ILE A 480 -30.16 -32.42 -32.22
CA ILE A 480 -29.50 -32.79 -33.50
C ILE A 480 -28.09 -33.33 -33.22
N ILE A 481 -27.76 -34.56 -33.67
CA ILE A 481 -26.39 -35.09 -33.59
C ILE A 481 -25.45 -34.41 -34.61
N PRO A 482 -24.18 -34.13 -34.24
CA PRO A 482 -23.62 -34.26 -32.89
C PRO A 482 -24.03 -33.09 -31.98
N TYR A 483 -24.45 -33.38 -30.75
CA TYR A 483 -24.85 -32.40 -29.74
C TYR A 483 -23.92 -32.43 -28.51
N TYR A 484 -23.99 -31.41 -27.66
CA TYR A 484 -23.22 -31.35 -26.42
C TYR A 484 -23.83 -32.30 -25.36
N LEU A 485 -23.07 -33.32 -24.95
CA LEU A 485 -23.53 -34.41 -24.07
C LEU A 485 -24.24 -33.95 -22.79
N LEU A 486 -23.89 -32.79 -22.25
CA LEU A 486 -24.51 -32.22 -21.06
C LEU A 486 -26.01 -31.92 -21.24
N TYR A 487 -26.50 -31.65 -22.45
CA TYR A 487 -27.95 -31.45 -22.66
C TYR A 487 -28.74 -32.74 -22.41
N LYS A 488 -28.20 -33.89 -22.83
CA LYS A 488 -28.74 -35.20 -22.46
C LYS A 488 -28.72 -35.36 -20.94
N GLN A 489 -27.53 -35.25 -20.35
CA GLN A 489 -27.32 -35.49 -18.91
C GLN A 489 -28.19 -34.59 -18.02
N GLN A 490 -28.48 -33.36 -18.44
CA GLN A 490 -29.29 -32.42 -17.67
C GLN A 490 -30.78 -32.59 -17.89
N THR A 491 -31.22 -32.86 -19.13
CA THR A 491 -32.64 -33.17 -19.39
C THR A 491 -33.05 -34.49 -18.72
N GLU A 492 -32.13 -35.45 -18.59
CA GLU A 492 -32.32 -36.69 -17.80
C GLU A 492 -32.22 -36.45 -16.27
N PHE A 493 -31.38 -35.52 -15.81
CA PHE A 493 -31.20 -35.23 -14.37
C PHE A 493 -32.33 -34.38 -13.78
N PHE A 494 -32.84 -33.41 -14.53
CA PHE A 494 -33.97 -32.57 -14.14
C PHE A 494 -35.30 -33.13 -14.66
N GLN A 495 -35.35 -34.37 -15.14
CA GLN A 495 -36.53 -34.91 -15.81
C GLN A 495 -37.75 -34.99 -14.86
N GLU A 496 -38.75 -34.15 -15.10
CA GLU A 496 -40.00 -34.15 -14.36
C GLU A 496 -41.12 -34.87 -15.12
N VAL A 497 -42.37 -34.77 -14.63
CA VAL A 497 -43.56 -35.32 -15.31
C VAL A 497 -43.88 -34.58 -16.62
N GLU A 498 -43.37 -33.35 -16.76
CA GLU A 498 -43.68 -32.43 -17.85
C GLU A 498 -42.86 -32.64 -19.14
N TYR A 499 -41.67 -33.23 -19.06
CA TYR A 499 -40.77 -33.41 -20.21
C TYR A 499 -39.85 -34.63 -20.09
N LYS A 500 -39.38 -35.14 -21.23
CA LYS A 500 -38.51 -36.32 -21.33
C LYS A 500 -37.46 -36.13 -22.43
N PHE A 501 -36.23 -36.57 -22.18
CA PHE A 501 -35.20 -36.65 -23.21
C PHE A 501 -35.41 -37.84 -24.16
N GLU A 502 -35.28 -37.61 -25.46
CA GLU A 502 -35.37 -38.62 -26.53
C GLU A 502 -34.10 -38.64 -27.40
N GLU A 503 -34.01 -39.60 -28.33
CA GLU A 503 -32.84 -39.73 -29.20
C GLU A 503 -32.76 -38.67 -30.32
N ASP A 504 -31.72 -38.75 -31.16
CA ASP A 504 -31.47 -37.81 -32.26
C ASP A 504 -32.71 -37.51 -33.11
N ALA A 505 -32.94 -36.23 -33.39
CA ALA A 505 -34.09 -35.75 -34.17
C ALA A 505 -34.30 -36.49 -35.51
N SER A 506 -33.22 -36.93 -36.18
CA SER A 506 -33.30 -37.72 -37.44
C SER A 506 -33.60 -39.20 -37.23
N LEU A 507 -33.17 -39.80 -36.12
CA LEU A 507 -33.49 -41.19 -35.78
C LEU A 507 -34.91 -41.31 -35.22
N TRP A 508 -35.29 -40.36 -34.37
CA TRP A 508 -36.64 -40.25 -33.82
C TRP A 508 -37.70 -40.07 -34.93
N MET A 509 -37.48 -39.14 -35.88
CA MET A 509 -38.31 -39.02 -37.09
C MET A 509 -38.41 -40.32 -37.91
N LYS A 510 -37.38 -41.15 -37.92
CA LYS A 510 -37.38 -42.43 -38.67
C LYS A 510 -38.06 -43.57 -37.91
N LYS A 511 -38.27 -43.45 -36.59
CA LYS A 511 -39.05 -44.39 -35.79
C LYS A 511 -40.55 -44.10 -35.87
N MET A 512 -40.95 -42.83 -35.94
CA MET A 512 -42.36 -42.44 -36.00
C MET A 512 -42.92 -42.33 -37.42
N ASN A 513 -43.47 -43.45 -37.92
CA ASN A 513 -44.43 -43.44 -39.03
C ASN A 513 -45.87 -43.08 -38.59
N ASN A 514 -46.07 -42.76 -37.32
CA ASN A 514 -47.29 -42.20 -36.73
C ASN A 514 -46.87 -41.39 -35.48
N CYS A 515 -46.89 -40.07 -35.54
CA CYS A 515 -47.07 -39.24 -34.34
C CYS A 515 -48.57 -39.16 -34.02
N SER A 516 -48.96 -38.80 -32.80
CA SER A 516 -50.24 -38.08 -32.69
C SER A 516 -50.04 -36.64 -33.19
N ASN A 517 -51.11 -35.97 -33.60
CA ASN A 517 -51.03 -34.53 -33.84
C ASN A 517 -50.82 -33.73 -32.53
N ASP A 518 -50.96 -34.38 -31.37
CA ASP A 518 -50.98 -33.77 -30.04
C ASP A 518 -49.62 -33.78 -29.32
N ASP A 519 -48.60 -34.44 -29.86
CA ASP A 519 -47.29 -34.56 -29.22
C ASP A 519 -46.53 -33.21 -29.23
N ASN A 520 -46.13 -32.71 -28.04
CA ASN A 520 -45.32 -31.49 -27.88
C ASN A 520 -43.83 -31.83 -28.00
N ILE A 521 -43.10 -31.16 -28.90
CA ILE A 521 -41.71 -31.47 -29.25
C ILE A 521 -40.81 -30.25 -29.01
N ILE A 522 -39.69 -30.43 -28.32
CA ILE A 522 -38.71 -29.38 -28.04
C ILE A 522 -37.37 -29.76 -28.70
N GLU A 523 -37.04 -29.13 -29.82
CA GLU A 523 -35.82 -29.40 -30.59
C GLU A 523 -34.65 -28.52 -30.11
N ILE A 524 -33.54 -29.14 -29.71
CA ILE A 524 -32.31 -28.40 -29.35
C ILE A 524 -31.38 -28.32 -30.56
N VAL A 525 -31.15 -27.09 -31.05
CA VAL A 525 -30.42 -26.80 -32.29
C VAL A 525 -29.11 -26.06 -32.00
N THR A 526 -28.00 -26.80 -31.98
CA THR A 526 -26.65 -26.23 -31.86
C THR A 526 -26.18 -25.63 -33.19
N SER A 527 -25.99 -24.30 -33.25
CA SER A 527 -25.77 -23.59 -34.51
C SER A 527 -25.08 -22.23 -34.28
N PRO A 528 -23.72 -22.15 -34.31
CA PRO A 528 -22.77 -23.15 -34.79
C PRO A 528 -22.60 -24.33 -33.84
N ASN A 529 -22.41 -25.51 -34.43
CA ASN A 529 -22.30 -26.74 -33.70
C ASN A 529 -20.89 -27.02 -33.14
N ASN A 530 -20.83 -27.80 -32.07
CA ASN A 530 -19.61 -28.31 -31.45
C ASN A 530 -19.67 -29.85 -31.46
N PRO A 531 -18.80 -30.57 -32.21
CA PRO A 531 -17.46 -30.14 -32.62
C PRO A 531 -17.30 -29.64 -34.06
N ASP A 532 -18.31 -29.76 -34.94
CA ASP A 532 -18.11 -29.68 -36.40
C ASP A 532 -18.42 -28.31 -37.04
N GLY A 533 -18.71 -27.28 -36.25
CA GLY A 533 -18.88 -25.89 -36.69
C GLY A 533 -20.11 -25.61 -37.55
N LYS A 534 -20.95 -26.61 -37.82
CA LYS A 534 -22.08 -26.47 -38.77
C LYS A 534 -23.17 -25.54 -38.24
N LEU A 535 -23.72 -24.72 -39.14
CA LEU A 535 -24.94 -23.96 -38.90
C LEU A 535 -26.17 -24.84 -39.12
N ASN A 536 -26.54 -25.62 -38.10
CA ASN A 536 -27.78 -26.40 -38.11
C ASN A 536 -29.02 -25.50 -38.12
N ARG A 537 -30.15 -26.07 -38.53
CA ARG A 537 -31.51 -25.51 -38.41
C ARG A 537 -32.43 -26.57 -37.81
N ALA A 538 -33.50 -26.13 -37.17
CA ALA A 538 -34.59 -26.99 -36.73
C ALA A 538 -35.12 -27.83 -37.91
N ARG A 539 -35.44 -29.10 -37.63
CA ARG A 539 -35.93 -30.08 -38.60
C ARG A 539 -37.42 -30.33 -38.45
N PHE A 540 -38.00 -30.13 -37.27
CA PHE A 540 -39.44 -30.24 -37.08
C PHE A 540 -40.13 -28.96 -37.56
N GLN A 541 -41.07 -29.10 -38.50
CA GLN A 541 -41.89 -28.01 -39.04
C GLN A 541 -43.37 -28.28 -38.71
N HIS A 542 -43.65 -28.47 -37.41
CA HIS A 542 -44.97 -28.81 -36.88
C HIS A 542 -45.44 -27.74 -35.88
N PRO A 543 -46.74 -27.40 -35.78
CA PRO A 543 -47.21 -26.35 -34.85
C PRO A 543 -46.87 -26.61 -33.38
N ASN A 544 -46.87 -27.88 -32.98
CA ASN A 544 -46.53 -28.32 -31.62
C ASN A 544 -45.02 -28.65 -31.47
N ALA A 545 -44.17 -28.19 -32.39
CA ALA A 545 -42.72 -28.27 -32.28
C ALA A 545 -42.12 -26.88 -32.04
N LYS A 546 -41.22 -26.77 -31.06
CA LYS A 546 -40.53 -25.53 -30.69
C LYS A 546 -39.04 -25.76 -30.63
N ALA A 547 -38.26 -24.78 -31.12
CA ALA A 547 -36.81 -24.92 -31.27
C ALA A 547 -36.05 -23.97 -30.33
N ILE A 548 -35.08 -24.51 -29.59
CA ILE A 548 -34.13 -23.75 -28.78
C ILE A 548 -32.80 -23.72 -29.54
N TYR A 549 -32.39 -22.56 -30.02
CA TYR A 549 -31.14 -22.38 -30.76
C TYR A 549 -29.98 -22.04 -29.80
N ASP A 550 -29.05 -22.97 -29.62
CA ASP A 550 -27.79 -22.70 -28.93
C ASP A 550 -26.84 -21.97 -29.90
N ARG A 551 -26.84 -20.63 -29.77
CA ARG A 551 -26.07 -19.66 -30.57
C ARG A 551 -24.74 -19.27 -29.91
N VAL A 552 -24.25 -20.02 -28.92
CA VAL A 552 -23.11 -19.58 -28.09
C VAL A 552 -21.80 -19.42 -28.84
N TYR A 553 -21.63 -20.09 -29.99
CA TYR A 553 -20.50 -19.89 -30.90
C TYR A 553 -20.78 -18.91 -32.05
N TYR A 554 -21.97 -18.29 -32.13
CA TYR A 554 -22.36 -17.38 -33.21
C TYR A 554 -21.79 -15.96 -33.01
N TRP A 555 -20.46 -15.87 -32.90
CA TRP A 555 -19.70 -14.63 -32.77
C TRP A 555 -18.67 -14.52 -33.91
N PRO A 556 -18.31 -13.31 -34.37
CA PRO A 556 -17.43 -13.12 -35.54
C PRO A 556 -16.08 -13.85 -35.47
N HIS A 557 -15.51 -14.01 -34.28
CA HIS A 557 -14.24 -14.73 -34.03
C HIS A 557 -14.34 -16.26 -34.04
N PHE A 558 -15.55 -16.81 -34.15
CA PHE A 558 -15.80 -18.26 -34.29
C PHE A 558 -16.59 -18.62 -35.55
N THR A 559 -17.35 -17.69 -36.14
CA THR A 559 -18.20 -17.94 -37.30
C THR A 559 -18.41 -16.66 -38.10
N ALA A 560 -18.32 -16.78 -39.43
CA ALA A 560 -18.68 -15.71 -40.34
C ALA A 560 -20.19 -15.42 -40.25
N ILE A 561 -20.54 -14.25 -39.73
CA ILE A 561 -21.92 -13.77 -39.60
C ILE A 561 -22.39 -13.28 -40.97
N SER A 562 -23.22 -14.06 -41.65
CA SER A 562 -23.79 -13.72 -42.97
C SER A 562 -25.17 -13.05 -42.90
N ALA A 563 -25.84 -13.15 -41.75
CA ALA A 563 -27.09 -12.48 -41.39
C ALA A 563 -27.23 -12.52 -39.85
N PRO A 564 -28.00 -11.63 -39.22
CA PRO A 564 -28.36 -11.78 -37.81
C PRO A 564 -29.25 -13.02 -37.59
N ALA A 565 -29.08 -13.69 -36.46
CA ALA A 565 -29.99 -14.75 -36.02
C ALA A 565 -31.33 -14.13 -35.56
N ASP A 566 -32.44 -14.74 -35.96
CA ASP A 566 -33.80 -14.25 -35.68
C ASP A 566 -34.73 -15.38 -35.22
N ASP A 567 -34.20 -16.32 -34.43
CA ASP A 567 -34.99 -17.45 -33.92
C ASP A 567 -35.86 -17.05 -32.72
N ASP A 568 -36.97 -17.77 -32.46
CA ASP A 568 -37.89 -17.53 -31.32
C ASP A 568 -37.15 -17.53 -29.97
N ILE A 569 -36.33 -18.57 -29.73
CA ILE A 569 -35.47 -18.71 -28.56
C ILE A 569 -34.05 -18.98 -29.04
N MET A 570 -33.17 -18.01 -28.82
CA MET A 570 -31.75 -18.05 -29.19
C MET A 570 -30.85 -17.71 -28.01
N LEU A 571 -29.87 -18.57 -27.73
CA LEU A 571 -29.06 -18.53 -26.52
C LEU A 571 -27.60 -18.20 -26.83
N PHE A 572 -27.17 -17.01 -26.41
CA PHE A 572 -25.80 -16.54 -26.53
C PHE A 572 -25.02 -16.75 -25.22
N SER A 573 -23.67 -16.67 -25.28
CA SER A 573 -22.86 -16.78 -24.07
C SER A 573 -21.71 -15.77 -24.04
N LEU A 574 -21.72 -14.94 -22.99
CA LEU A 574 -20.63 -14.02 -22.64
C LEU A 574 -19.28 -14.73 -22.49
N SER A 575 -19.27 -15.99 -22.03
CA SER A 575 -18.05 -16.79 -21.89
C SER A 575 -17.36 -17.11 -23.21
N LYS A 576 -18.15 -17.22 -24.30
CA LYS A 576 -17.66 -17.48 -25.65
C LYS A 576 -17.33 -16.17 -26.37
N LEU A 577 -18.12 -15.11 -26.13
CA LEU A 577 -17.79 -13.76 -26.60
C LEU A 577 -16.44 -13.28 -26.06
N THR A 578 -16.19 -13.44 -24.76
CA THR A 578 -15.07 -12.78 -24.05
C THR A 578 -13.95 -13.74 -23.61
N GLY A 579 -14.09 -15.05 -23.84
CA GLY A 579 -13.19 -16.09 -23.31
C GLY A 579 -13.35 -16.41 -21.82
N HIS A 580 -14.19 -15.69 -21.08
CA HIS A 580 -14.31 -15.81 -19.63
C HIS A 580 -15.26 -16.95 -19.19
N ALA A 581 -14.79 -18.19 -19.27
CA ALA A 581 -15.57 -19.39 -18.91
C ALA A 581 -15.90 -19.57 -17.41
N GLY A 582 -15.23 -18.83 -16.52
CA GLY A 582 -15.47 -18.93 -15.07
C GLY A 582 -16.56 -18.01 -14.51
N THR A 583 -17.02 -17.01 -15.27
CA THR A 583 -17.80 -15.89 -14.72
C THR A 583 -19.30 -16.18 -14.65
N ARG A 584 -19.71 -16.96 -13.64
CA ARG A 584 -21.12 -17.15 -13.29
C ARG A 584 -21.61 -15.95 -12.47
N PHE A 585 -22.39 -15.07 -13.09
CA PHE A 585 -23.03 -13.94 -12.41
C PHE A 585 -24.28 -14.40 -11.65
N GLY A 586 -24.27 -14.31 -10.33
CA GLY A 586 -25.36 -14.81 -9.49
C GLY A 586 -25.16 -14.59 -7.99
N VAL A 587 -24.57 -13.46 -7.60
CA VAL A 587 -24.44 -13.03 -6.19
C VAL A 587 -24.83 -11.56 -6.13
N GLU A 588 -25.84 -11.22 -5.33
CA GLU A 588 -26.09 -9.83 -4.96
C GLU A 588 -24.88 -9.32 -4.17
N LEU A 589 -24.33 -8.16 -4.55
CA LEU A 589 -23.33 -7.45 -3.73
C LEU A 589 -23.96 -6.80 -2.49
N ASN A 590 -24.91 -7.47 -1.84
CA ASN A 590 -25.50 -7.10 -0.56
C ASN A 590 -24.69 -7.65 0.60
N GLU A 591 -24.17 -8.88 0.48
CA GLU A 591 -23.22 -9.43 1.44
C GLU A 591 -21.77 -9.16 1.03
N VAL A 592 -21.03 -8.53 1.95
CA VAL A 592 -19.57 -8.50 1.93
C VAL A 592 -18.99 -9.86 2.35
N SER A 593 -17.97 -10.32 1.64
CA SER A 593 -17.28 -11.59 1.86
C SER A 593 -16.01 -11.41 2.71
N TRP A 594 -14.82 -11.48 2.11
CA TRP A 594 -13.52 -11.43 2.80
C TRP A 594 -13.26 -10.09 3.50
N SER A 595 -13.91 -9.01 3.09
CA SER A 595 -13.81 -7.70 3.75
C SER A 595 -14.60 -7.63 5.06
N ARG A 596 -15.65 -8.45 5.25
CA ARG A 596 -16.59 -8.35 6.38
C ARG A 596 -15.89 -8.35 7.73
N LYS A 597 -14.86 -9.19 7.93
CA LYS A 597 -14.11 -9.29 9.20
C LYS A 597 -13.38 -7.98 9.52
N ALA A 598 -12.58 -7.47 8.60
CA ALA A 598 -11.80 -6.24 8.80
C ALA A 598 -12.69 -4.99 8.89
N ALA A 599 -13.80 -4.99 8.15
CA ALA A 599 -14.83 -3.96 8.23
C ALA A 599 -15.50 -3.95 9.62
N LYS A 600 -15.95 -5.11 10.12
CA LYS A 600 -16.58 -5.23 11.45
C LYS A 600 -15.59 -4.93 12.59
N GLU A 601 -14.33 -5.36 12.48
CA GLU A 601 -13.27 -5.02 13.44
C GLU A 601 -13.12 -3.50 13.61
N ALA A 602 -13.10 -2.74 12.51
CA ALA A 602 -13.01 -1.29 12.56
C ALA A 602 -14.28 -0.60 13.09
N GLU A 603 -15.48 -1.11 12.77
CA GLU A 603 -16.73 -0.56 13.33
C GLU A 603 -16.87 -0.85 14.83
N VAL A 604 -16.52 -2.06 15.28
CA VAL A 604 -16.49 -2.41 16.72
C VAL A 604 -15.52 -1.51 17.47
N VAL A 605 -14.30 -1.30 16.97
CA VAL A 605 -13.31 -0.42 17.63
C VAL A 605 -13.74 1.05 17.60
N ALA A 606 -14.35 1.53 16.52
CA ALA A 606 -14.90 2.89 16.44
C ALA A 606 -16.12 3.10 17.36
N SER A 607 -16.82 2.02 17.74
CA SER A 607 -17.96 2.08 18.68
C SER A 607 -17.57 2.11 20.16
N ILE A 608 -16.28 1.95 20.50
CA ILE A 608 -15.80 1.98 21.88
C ILE A 608 -15.98 3.38 22.47
N SER A 609 -16.88 3.51 23.45
CA SER A 609 -17.18 4.79 24.08
C SER A 609 -16.04 5.26 24.97
N CYS A 610 -15.35 6.32 24.51
CA CYS A 610 -14.30 7.01 25.23
C CYS A 610 -14.79 8.38 25.78
N SER A 611 -16.06 8.44 26.19
CA SER A 611 -16.73 9.58 26.84
C SER A 611 -16.68 10.94 26.11
N GLY A 612 -16.37 10.95 24.80
CA GLY A 612 -16.11 12.19 24.04
C GLY A 612 -14.71 12.79 24.25
N HIS A 613 -13.97 12.32 25.25
CA HIS A 613 -12.66 12.82 25.66
C HIS A 613 -11.51 11.89 25.26
N GLY A 614 -11.71 11.08 24.21
CA GLY A 614 -10.76 10.08 23.72
C GLY A 614 -11.29 9.30 22.52
N ARG A 615 -10.49 8.37 22.01
CA ARG A 615 -10.87 7.41 20.94
C ARG A 615 -10.07 6.11 21.04
N ALA A 616 -10.59 4.99 20.56
CA ALA A 616 -9.83 3.76 20.40
C ALA A 616 -9.40 3.56 18.93
N TYR A 617 -8.26 2.91 18.69
CA TYR A 617 -7.78 2.51 17.37
C TYR A 617 -7.48 1.00 17.33
N ILE A 618 -7.45 0.41 16.13
CA ILE A 618 -7.27 -1.04 15.88
C ILE A 618 -5.91 -1.55 16.44
N ASP A 619 -4.94 -0.66 16.58
CA ASP A 619 -3.61 -0.91 17.13
C ASP A 619 -3.38 -0.31 18.54
N SER A 620 -4.39 0.28 19.18
CA SER A 620 -4.31 0.75 20.57
C SER A 620 -4.05 -0.43 21.51
N THR A 621 -3.13 -0.28 22.47
CA THR A 621 -2.63 -1.38 23.32
C THR A 621 -3.75 -2.14 24.03
N ILE A 622 -3.70 -3.47 23.95
CA ILE A 622 -4.61 -4.39 24.66
C ILE A 622 -4.10 -4.60 26.09
N VAL A 623 -4.98 -4.60 27.09
CA VAL A 623 -4.61 -4.90 28.49
C VAL A 623 -4.50 -6.41 28.70
N ASN A 624 -3.27 -6.94 28.72
CA ASN A 624 -3.03 -8.25 29.33
C ASN A 624 -3.16 -8.13 30.85
N VAL A 625 -4.31 -8.53 31.39
CA VAL A 625 -4.53 -8.62 32.85
C VAL A 625 -3.64 -9.73 33.42
N ASN A 626 -2.61 -9.34 34.17
CA ASN A 626 -1.66 -10.29 34.76
C ASN A 626 -2.35 -11.31 35.66
N GLN A 627 -1.94 -12.58 35.55
CA GLN A 627 -2.61 -13.75 36.14
C GLN A 627 -2.63 -13.81 37.69
N GLN A 628 -2.11 -12.80 38.38
CA GLN A 628 -1.96 -12.77 39.84
C GLN A 628 -3.07 -12.02 40.61
N GLN A 629 -4.08 -11.45 39.94
CA GLN A 629 -5.23 -10.77 40.60
C GLN A 629 -6.60 -11.41 40.31
N GLN A 630 -6.63 -12.70 39.94
CA GLN A 630 -7.85 -13.35 39.44
C GLN A 630 -9.00 -13.54 40.45
N GLN A 631 -8.85 -13.29 41.76
CA GLN A 631 -9.80 -13.82 42.77
C GLN A 631 -10.84 -12.86 43.40
N GLN A 632 -10.92 -11.57 43.04
CA GLN A 632 -11.93 -10.66 43.63
C GLN A 632 -12.71 -9.73 42.68
N GLN A 633 -12.56 -9.82 41.35
CA GLN A 633 -13.35 -9.01 40.38
C GLN A 633 -14.07 -9.81 39.28
N GLN A 634 -14.28 -11.12 39.48
CA GLN A 634 -14.84 -12.04 38.46
C GLN A 634 -16.34 -11.85 38.11
N GLN A 635 -17.00 -10.75 38.49
CA GLN A 635 -18.41 -10.51 38.17
C GLN A 635 -18.71 -9.20 37.40
N GLN A 636 -17.71 -8.38 37.06
CA GLN A 636 -17.91 -7.18 36.21
C GLN A 636 -16.86 -6.92 35.12
N GLN A 637 -15.84 -7.78 34.95
CA GLN A 637 -14.77 -7.57 33.95
C GLN A 637 -14.55 -8.77 33.01
N GLN A 638 -15.61 -9.21 32.30
CA GLN A 638 -15.51 -10.22 31.24
C GLN A 638 -15.57 -9.63 29.81
N GLN A 639 -15.31 -8.33 29.63
CA GLN A 639 -15.33 -7.67 28.31
C GLN A 639 -13.99 -7.00 27.88
N LEU A 640 -12.97 -6.90 28.74
CA LEU A 640 -11.67 -6.29 28.37
C LEU A 640 -10.75 -7.26 27.62
N GLY A 641 -11.18 -7.67 26.41
CA GLY A 641 -10.34 -8.32 25.40
C GLY A 641 -9.97 -7.41 24.21
N GLY A 642 -10.43 -6.16 24.22
CA GLY A 642 -10.30 -5.21 23.10
C GLY A 642 -9.28 -4.09 23.30
N PRO A 643 -9.11 -3.20 22.30
CA PRO A 643 -8.24 -2.02 22.39
C PRO A 643 -8.73 -0.99 23.41
N VAL A 644 -7.80 -0.26 24.03
CA VAL A 644 -8.08 0.76 25.07
C VAL A 644 -8.26 2.15 24.45
N CYS A 645 -9.07 2.99 25.09
CA CYS A 645 -9.21 4.41 24.75
C CYS A 645 -7.89 5.21 24.92
N GLU A 646 -7.48 5.90 23.86
CA GLU A 646 -6.43 6.91 23.85
C GLU A 646 -7.04 8.31 24.08
N CYS A 647 -6.90 8.81 25.31
CA CYS A 647 -7.55 10.02 25.81
C CYS A 647 -6.95 11.34 25.27
N ASN A 648 -7.78 12.40 25.30
CA ASN A 648 -7.38 13.79 25.14
C ASN A 648 -6.52 14.25 26.33
N SER A 649 -5.80 15.36 26.16
CA SER A 649 -4.99 15.93 27.25
C SER A 649 -5.82 16.21 28.50
N CYS A 650 -5.26 15.82 29.64
CA CYS A 650 -5.86 15.96 30.97
C CYS A 650 -7.10 15.10 31.25
N TYR A 651 -7.40 14.10 30.41
CA TYR A 651 -8.38 13.06 30.72
C TYR A 651 -7.73 11.68 30.90
N GLY A 652 -8.37 10.84 31.70
CA GLY A 652 -7.87 9.50 32.04
C GLY A 652 -8.96 8.52 32.48
N GLY A 653 -8.52 7.37 33.00
CA GLY A 653 -9.38 6.21 33.22
C GLY A 653 -9.65 5.43 31.92
N PRO A 654 -10.18 4.20 32.01
CA PRO A 654 -10.32 3.28 30.86
C PRO A 654 -11.26 3.79 29.75
N TYR A 655 -12.14 4.74 30.07
CA TYR A 655 -13.10 5.37 29.15
C TYR A 655 -12.88 6.87 28.99
N CYS A 656 -11.73 7.41 29.43
CA CYS A 656 -11.39 8.85 29.40
C CYS A 656 -12.36 9.79 30.14
N SER A 657 -13.19 9.28 31.05
CA SER A 657 -14.17 10.09 31.80
C SER A 657 -13.61 10.85 33.00
N GLN A 658 -12.32 10.68 33.33
CA GLN A 658 -11.71 11.25 34.54
C GLN A 658 -10.85 12.46 34.20
N LEU A 659 -11.34 13.67 34.48
CA LEU A 659 -10.54 14.90 34.38
C LEU A 659 -9.44 14.93 35.46
N LEU A 660 -8.21 15.26 35.07
CA LEU A 660 -7.01 15.26 35.92
C LEU A 660 -6.77 16.67 36.51
N PRO A 661 -7.05 16.95 37.80
CA PRO A 661 -7.22 18.32 38.30
C PRO A 661 -5.99 19.23 38.18
N SER A 662 -4.80 18.66 38.38
CA SER A 662 -3.51 19.39 38.35
C SER A 662 -2.82 19.36 36.99
N CYS A 663 -3.52 18.96 35.92
CA CYS A 663 -2.93 18.83 34.60
C CYS A 663 -2.84 20.20 33.87
N PRO A 664 -1.73 20.48 33.15
CA PRO A 664 -1.55 21.72 32.40
C PRO A 664 -2.20 21.67 31.02
N ALA A 665 -2.69 22.82 30.53
CA ALA A 665 -3.28 22.94 29.21
C ALA A 665 -2.18 22.84 28.11
N ASP A 666 -2.23 21.79 27.28
CA ASP A 666 -1.29 21.59 26.17
C ASP A 666 -1.71 22.35 24.90
N ALA A 667 -1.22 23.58 24.80
CA ALA A 667 -1.27 24.40 23.61
C ALA A 667 0.10 24.48 22.89
N ASP A 668 1.02 23.52 23.10
CA ASP A 668 2.23 23.43 22.27
C ASP A 668 1.86 23.03 20.84
N ARG A 669 1.33 21.82 20.70
CA ARG A 669 1.56 21.01 19.49
C ARG A 669 0.75 21.47 18.29
N GLY A 670 1.35 21.32 17.11
CA GLY A 670 0.72 21.59 15.82
C GLY A 670 -0.16 20.45 15.29
N ASP A 671 -0.69 19.57 16.15
CA ASP A 671 -1.59 18.49 15.76
C ASP A 671 -2.96 19.08 15.36
N PRO A 672 -3.46 18.90 14.11
CA PRO A 672 -4.71 19.50 13.66
C PRO A 672 -5.95 18.66 14.07
N TYR A 673 -6.00 18.23 15.33
CA TYR A 673 -7.10 17.41 15.87
C TYR A 673 -8.48 18.08 15.80
N PHE A 674 -8.56 19.41 15.63
CA PHE A 674 -9.83 20.09 15.36
C PHE A 674 -10.55 19.58 14.10
N LEU A 675 -9.85 18.91 13.17
CA LEU A 675 -10.43 18.28 11.97
C LEU A 675 -10.91 16.84 12.20
N GLU A 676 -10.68 16.23 13.37
CA GLU A 676 -11.11 14.84 13.67
C GLU A 676 -12.64 14.66 13.51
N PRO A 677 -13.51 15.58 14.00
CA PRO A 677 -14.97 15.45 13.84
C PRO A 677 -15.42 15.43 12.37
N PHE A 678 -14.86 16.31 11.53
CA PHE A 678 -15.19 16.35 10.09
C PHE A 678 -14.90 15.02 9.38
N TRP A 679 -13.82 14.34 9.75
CA TRP A 679 -13.49 13.03 9.18
C TRP A 679 -14.37 11.90 9.72
N MET A 680 -14.91 12.02 10.94
CA MET A 680 -15.90 11.10 11.49
C MET A 680 -17.28 11.31 10.83
N GLU A 681 -17.73 12.55 10.63
CA GLU A 681 -18.97 12.90 9.90
C GLU A 681 -18.93 12.44 8.43
N ASN A 682 -17.73 12.33 7.85
CA ASN A 682 -17.49 11.84 6.50
C ASN A 682 -16.87 10.42 6.48
N ALA A 683 -17.11 9.61 7.53
CA ALA A 683 -16.55 8.26 7.69
C ALA A 683 -16.73 7.38 6.45
N ALA A 684 -17.96 7.23 5.96
CA ALA A 684 -18.26 6.34 4.83
C ALA A 684 -17.61 6.78 3.50
N MET A 685 -17.25 8.06 3.35
CA MET A 685 -16.61 8.58 2.14
C MET A 685 -15.08 8.53 2.23
N SER A 686 -14.53 8.72 3.43
CA SER A 686 -13.08 8.79 3.72
C SER A 686 -12.45 7.44 4.07
N ALA A 687 -13.24 6.45 4.50
CA ALA A 687 -12.76 5.11 4.83
C ALA A 687 -12.17 4.34 3.64
N ILE A 688 -11.17 3.50 3.91
CA ILE A 688 -10.45 2.70 2.92
C ILE A 688 -10.24 1.29 3.46
N LEU A 689 -10.62 0.26 2.70
CA LEU A 689 -10.12 -1.07 2.97
C LEU A 689 -8.71 -1.22 2.34
N VAL A 690 -7.67 -0.98 3.13
CA VAL A 690 -6.28 -1.33 2.80
C VAL A 690 -6.14 -2.84 2.90
N SER A 691 -6.67 -3.44 1.86
CA SER A 691 -6.13 -4.59 1.19
C SER A 691 -4.58 -4.63 1.26
N GLY A 692 -4.04 -5.79 1.55
CA GLY A 692 -2.77 -6.04 2.21
C GLY A 692 -1.86 -7.00 1.44
N TRP A 693 -2.11 -7.09 0.15
CA TRP A 693 -1.13 -7.27 -0.91
C TRP A 693 -1.22 -6.07 -1.89
N HIS A 694 -1.85 -4.96 -1.44
CA HIS A 694 -1.87 -3.65 -2.12
C HIS A 694 -0.46 -3.20 -2.47
N ARG A 695 -0.19 -2.99 -3.76
CA ARG A 695 1.12 -2.59 -4.33
C ARG A 695 2.32 -3.11 -3.56
N MET A 696 2.51 -4.43 -3.55
CA MET A 696 3.70 -5.03 -2.92
C MET A 696 5.03 -4.56 -3.54
N SER A 697 5.02 -4.17 -4.82
CA SER A 697 6.19 -3.66 -5.58
C SER A 697 6.84 -2.44 -4.92
N TYR A 698 8.10 -2.16 -5.25
CA TYR A 698 8.73 -0.86 -4.94
C TYR A 698 8.18 0.29 -5.81
N THR A 699 7.62 -0.02 -6.99
CA THR A 699 7.25 0.95 -8.02
C THR A 699 5.89 0.68 -8.64
N PHE A 700 5.29 1.73 -9.20
CA PHE A 700 4.15 1.68 -10.11
C PHE A 700 4.57 1.13 -11.49
N ASN A 701 3.59 0.75 -12.32
CA ASN A 701 3.82 0.13 -13.64
C ASN A 701 4.67 0.98 -14.60
N HIS A 702 4.77 2.29 -14.37
CA HIS A 702 5.59 3.24 -15.14
C HIS A 702 6.97 3.50 -14.48
N SER A 703 7.45 2.56 -13.67
CA SER A 703 8.74 2.56 -12.97
C SER A 703 9.00 3.69 -11.96
N SER A 704 8.02 4.55 -11.69
CA SER A 704 8.09 5.60 -10.65
C SER A 704 7.64 5.09 -9.27
N PHE A 705 8.01 5.84 -8.23
CA PHE A 705 7.50 5.71 -6.86
C PHE A 705 6.16 6.44 -6.63
N MET A 706 5.68 7.23 -7.60
CA MET A 706 4.53 8.14 -7.44
C MET A 706 3.25 7.67 -8.16
N SER A 707 2.11 7.88 -7.51
CA SER A 707 0.78 7.68 -8.09
C SER A 707 0.36 8.87 -8.97
N ILE A 708 0.27 8.66 -10.29
CA ILE A 708 -0.31 9.62 -11.25
C ILE A 708 -1.75 10.02 -10.86
N GLN A 709 -2.52 9.10 -10.28
CA GLN A 709 -3.89 9.41 -9.83
C GLN A 709 -3.89 10.36 -8.63
N LEU A 710 -2.91 10.27 -7.74
CA LEU A 710 -2.73 11.23 -6.64
C LEU A 710 -2.24 12.58 -7.18
N GLU A 711 -1.31 12.58 -8.13
CA GLU A 711 -0.83 13.80 -8.79
C GLU A 711 -1.99 14.58 -9.44
N ASN A 712 -2.83 13.88 -10.21
CA ASN A 712 -3.99 14.48 -10.88
C ASN A 712 -4.99 15.09 -9.87
N ARG A 713 -5.19 14.48 -8.70
CA ARG A 713 -6.06 15.03 -7.65
C ARG A 713 -5.41 16.19 -6.89
N ILE A 714 -4.08 16.20 -6.70
CA ILE A 714 -3.36 17.36 -6.16
C ILE A 714 -3.48 18.56 -7.11
N ARG A 715 -3.33 18.35 -8.41
CA ARG A 715 -3.51 19.39 -9.44
C ARG A 715 -4.92 19.97 -9.40
N ASN A 716 -5.93 19.11 -9.55
CA ASN A 716 -7.34 19.48 -9.51
C ASN A 716 -7.75 20.18 -8.20
N LEU A 717 -7.24 19.73 -7.04
CA LEU A 717 -7.45 20.41 -5.75
C LEU A 717 -6.92 21.84 -5.75
N HIS A 718 -5.69 22.06 -6.24
CA HIS A 718 -5.10 23.40 -6.32
C HIS A 718 -5.79 24.29 -7.35
N ASP A 719 -6.27 23.72 -8.46
CA ASP A 719 -6.99 24.44 -9.50
C ASP A 719 -8.39 24.88 -8.99
N ILE A 720 -9.08 24.04 -8.20
CA ILE A 720 -10.37 24.37 -7.54
C ILE A 720 -10.20 25.39 -6.40
N VAL A 721 -9.19 25.23 -5.55
CA VAL A 721 -8.96 26.11 -4.38
C VAL A 721 -8.29 27.43 -4.79
N GLY A 722 -7.66 27.49 -5.95
CA GLY A 722 -7.00 28.69 -6.49
C GLY A 722 -5.75 29.13 -5.73
N ASN A 723 -5.19 28.27 -4.86
CA ASN A 723 -4.08 28.63 -3.95
C ASN A 723 -2.67 28.33 -4.49
N ALA A 724 -2.53 27.57 -5.57
CA ALA A 724 -1.24 27.32 -6.22
C ALA A 724 -1.38 27.03 -7.71
N ILE A 725 -0.50 27.61 -8.54
CA ILE A 725 -0.44 27.32 -9.98
C ILE A 725 0.36 26.03 -10.18
N THR A 726 -0.32 24.91 -10.46
CA THR A 726 0.32 23.61 -10.72
C THR A 726 0.65 23.36 -12.19
N LYS A 727 -0.04 24.04 -13.12
CA LYS A 727 0.24 23.98 -14.56
C LYS A 727 1.70 24.33 -14.84
N GLU A 728 2.34 23.55 -15.72
CA GLU A 728 3.77 23.69 -16.07
C GLU A 728 4.73 23.56 -14.87
N LYS A 729 4.29 22.90 -13.78
CA LYS A 729 5.14 22.47 -12.65
C LYS A 729 5.26 20.96 -12.59
N TYR A 730 6.39 20.50 -12.06
CA TYR A 730 6.55 19.13 -11.62
C TYR A 730 6.04 18.98 -10.17
N ILE A 731 5.63 17.76 -9.80
CA ILE A 731 5.15 17.42 -8.45
C ILE A 731 5.99 16.25 -7.94
N ILE A 732 6.34 16.29 -6.65
CA ILE A 732 7.16 15.27 -5.96
C ILE A 732 6.47 14.91 -4.63
N PHE A 733 6.46 13.63 -4.27
CA PHE A 733 5.97 13.14 -2.98
C PHE A 733 7.13 12.80 -2.04
N GLY A 734 7.08 13.29 -0.80
CA GLY A 734 8.02 12.95 0.27
C GLY A 734 7.27 12.60 1.57
N SER A 735 7.97 11.95 2.49
CA SER A 735 7.49 11.52 3.80
C SER A 735 7.38 12.73 4.74
N GLY A 736 6.35 13.53 4.49
CA GLY A 736 6.20 14.86 5.06
C GLY A 736 7.04 15.92 4.34
N THR A 737 6.69 17.20 4.54
CA THR A 737 7.47 18.33 4.01
C THR A 737 8.89 18.38 4.59
N THR A 738 9.11 17.85 5.80
CA THR A 738 10.42 17.64 6.42
C THR A 738 11.42 16.98 5.47
N GLN A 739 11.03 15.90 4.78
CA GLN A 739 11.92 15.23 3.82
C GLN A 739 12.14 16.08 2.56
N LEU A 740 11.10 16.76 2.09
CA LEU A 740 11.14 17.58 0.87
C LEU A 740 11.97 18.86 1.03
N ILE A 741 12.06 19.42 2.23
CA ILE A 741 12.89 20.60 2.52
C ILE A 741 14.37 20.25 2.36
N ASN A 742 14.84 19.16 2.97
CA ASN A 742 16.23 18.73 2.79
C ASN A 742 16.52 18.32 1.35
N ALA A 743 15.59 17.64 0.68
CA ALA A 743 15.71 17.31 -0.74
C ALA A 743 15.84 18.58 -1.61
N ALA A 744 15.08 19.64 -1.31
CA ALA A 744 15.15 20.92 -2.02
C ALA A 744 16.45 21.68 -1.74
N ILE A 745 16.92 21.68 -0.49
CA ILE A 745 18.21 22.27 -0.07
C ILE A 745 19.36 21.59 -0.84
N HIS A 746 19.47 20.26 -0.78
CA HIS A 746 20.44 19.49 -1.56
C HIS A 746 20.27 19.73 -3.07
N ALA A 747 19.04 19.83 -3.58
CA ALA A 747 18.82 20.06 -5.02
C ALA A 747 19.27 21.44 -5.49
N LEU A 748 19.04 22.48 -4.70
CA LEU A 748 19.44 23.86 -5.02
C LEU A 748 20.93 24.12 -4.76
N SER A 749 21.58 23.29 -3.93
CA SER A 749 23.00 23.44 -3.58
C SER A 749 23.95 23.09 -4.74
N ASN A 750 25.12 23.74 -4.73
CA ASN A 750 26.10 23.65 -5.81
C ASN A 750 27.29 22.73 -5.47
N HIS A 751 27.14 21.43 -5.77
CA HIS A 751 28.11 20.35 -5.57
C HIS A 751 29.51 20.50 -6.24
N ASN A 752 29.79 21.64 -6.89
CA ASN A 752 31.09 21.96 -7.50
C ASN A 752 31.60 23.36 -7.08
N SER A 753 31.05 23.91 -6.00
CA SER A 753 31.43 25.23 -5.48
C SER A 753 32.67 25.16 -4.59
N SER A 754 33.47 26.23 -4.55
CA SER A 754 34.53 26.41 -3.55
C SER A 754 34.03 26.97 -2.21
N SER A 755 32.73 27.27 -2.10
CA SER A 755 32.06 27.69 -0.85
C SER A 755 30.64 27.14 -0.77
N PRO A 756 30.16 26.71 0.42
CA PRO A 756 28.82 26.16 0.60
C PRO A 756 27.70 27.16 0.29
N SER A 757 26.55 26.60 -0.04
CA SER A 757 25.30 27.29 -0.37
C SER A 757 24.64 27.83 0.91
N LYS A 758 24.37 29.13 0.97
CA LYS A 758 23.82 29.77 2.18
C LYS A 758 22.31 29.60 2.27
N ILE A 759 21.86 28.85 3.28
CA ILE A 759 20.46 28.55 3.58
C ILE A 759 19.94 29.54 4.63
N VAL A 760 18.77 30.10 4.40
CA VAL A 760 18.21 31.19 5.19
C VAL A 760 16.68 31.05 5.32
N ALA A 761 16.10 31.61 6.39
CA ALA A 761 14.65 31.63 6.62
C ALA A 761 14.21 32.88 7.40
N SER A 762 13.08 33.49 7.04
CA SER A 762 12.58 34.75 7.60
C SER A 762 12.17 34.64 9.07
N ILE A 763 12.67 35.52 9.94
CA ILE A 763 12.29 35.50 11.38
C ILE A 763 10.89 36.12 11.56
N PRO A 764 9.94 35.46 12.29
CA PRO A 764 10.08 34.17 12.96
C PRO A 764 9.87 32.95 12.04
N PHE A 765 10.86 32.04 11.98
CA PHE A 765 10.82 30.84 11.12
C PHE A 765 10.50 29.55 11.88
N PHE A 766 10.09 28.50 11.16
CA PHE A 766 9.87 27.18 11.76
C PHE A 766 11.21 26.56 12.22
N PRO A 767 11.39 26.18 13.51
CA PRO A 767 12.72 25.85 14.06
C PRO A 767 13.41 24.67 13.37
N LEU A 768 12.64 23.78 12.77
CA LEU A 768 13.16 22.59 12.07
C LEU A 768 14.00 22.95 10.85
N TYR A 769 13.76 24.09 10.17
CA TYR A 769 14.57 24.49 9.01
C TYR A 769 16.04 24.63 9.40
N LYS A 770 16.30 25.39 10.47
CA LYS A 770 17.63 25.52 11.06
C LYS A 770 18.17 24.18 11.58
N GLN A 771 17.40 23.49 12.44
CA GLN A 771 17.83 22.24 13.07
C GLN A 771 18.12 21.10 12.10
N GLN A 772 17.50 21.10 10.91
CA GLN A 772 17.72 20.10 9.87
C GLN A 772 19.00 20.41 9.10
N THR A 773 19.15 21.66 8.61
CA THR A 773 20.35 22.12 7.90
C THR A 773 21.62 22.00 8.74
N GLU A 774 21.55 22.32 10.04
CA GLU A 774 22.69 22.19 10.98
C GLU A 774 22.99 20.74 11.39
N PHE A 775 22.09 19.78 11.13
CA PHE A 775 22.26 18.39 11.53
C PHE A 775 22.92 17.53 10.44
N PHE A 776 22.48 17.64 9.18
CA PHE A 776 23.00 16.77 8.12
C PHE A 776 24.40 17.17 7.61
N GLN A 777 24.83 18.42 7.84
CA GLN A 777 26.21 18.90 7.63
C GLN A 777 26.86 18.44 6.31
N GLU A 778 26.07 18.42 5.23
CA GLU A 778 26.56 18.14 3.88
C GLU A 778 27.52 19.27 3.45
N VAL A 779 28.62 18.93 2.78
CA VAL A 779 29.70 19.87 2.40
C VAL A 779 29.20 21.08 1.59
N ASP A 780 28.05 20.93 0.92
CA ASP A 780 27.54 21.88 -0.07
C ASP A 780 26.63 22.99 0.49
N TYR A 781 26.30 23.00 1.79
CA TYR A 781 25.43 24.05 2.37
C TYR A 781 25.64 24.37 3.86
N THR A 782 25.30 25.61 4.26
CA THR A 782 25.35 26.10 5.65
C THR A 782 24.14 26.98 5.98
N PHE A 783 23.67 26.98 7.23
CA PHE A 783 22.57 27.86 7.68
C PHE A 783 23.10 29.23 8.15
N GLU A 784 22.56 30.32 7.61
CA GLU A 784 23.17 31.67 7.71
C GLU A 784 22.22 32.79 8.19
N GLY A 785 20.94 32.50 8.47
CA GLY A 785 20.02 33.47 9.11
C GLY A 785 18.80 33.87 8.29
N ASP A 786 18.52 35.17 8.21
CA ASP A 786 17.25 35.74 7.71
C ASP A 786 17.13 35.71 6.17
N ALA A 787 15.90 35.60 5.65
CA ALA A 787 15.59 35.44 4.23
C ALA A 787 14.46 36.36 3.75
N SER A 788 14.38 36.57 2.44
CA SER A 788 13.17 37.05 1.79
C SER A 788 12.88 36.27 0.49
N LEU A 789 11.59 36.02 0.25
CA LEU A 789 11.00 35.32 -0.92
C LEU A 789 11.10 33.78 -0.94
N TRP A 790 10.26 33.16 -1.79
CA TRP A 790 9.89 31.72 -1.77
C TRP A 790 9.65 31.18 -3.20
N ALA A 791 9.56 29.86 -3.38
CA ALA A 791 9.34 29.24 -4.69
C ALA A 791 8.58 27.88 -4.66
N VAL A 792 7.99 27.53 -5.81
CA VAL A 792 7.46 26.19 -6.16
C VAL A 792 8.27 25.64 -7.33
N VAL A 793 8.64 24.34 -7.31
CA VAL A 793 9.57 23.71 -8.25
C VAL A 793 9.10 23.83 -9.72
N LYS A 794 9.63 24.83 -10.42
CA LYS A 794 9.50 25.00 -11.88
C LYS A 794 10.65 24.36 -12.65
N ASP A 795 11.83 24.29 -12.04
CA ASP A 795 13.05 23.85 -12.71
C ASP A 795 13.14 22.32 -12.77
N LYS A 796 13.37 21.79 -13.98
CA LYS A 796 13.46 20.35 -14.27
C LYS A 796 14.68 19.71 -13.63
N THR A 797 15.80 20.42 -13.56
CA THR A 797 17.07 19.98 -12.94
C THR A 797 16.91 19.85 -11.43
N VAL A 798 16.23 20.82 -10.80
CA VAL A 798 15.90 20.77 -9.37
C VAL A 798 14.95 19.61 -9.09
N PHE A 799 13.92 19.41 -9.92
CA PHE A 799 13.03 18.25 -9.84
C PHE A 799 13.80 16.91 -9.93
N GLU A 800 14.67 16.74 -10.93
CA GLU A 800 15.45 15.51 -11.13
C GLU A 800 16.43 15.22 -9.98
N LYS A 801 17.05 16.26 -9.41
CA LYS A 801 17.86 16.11 -8.18
C LYS A 801 17.02 15.72 -6.97
N MET A 802 15.83 16.31 -6.78
CA MET A 802 14.94 15.98 -5.65
C MET A 802 14.38 14.55 -5.75
N ASP A 803 13.98 14.09 -6.94
CA ASP A 803 13.57 12.69 -7.17
C ASP A 803 14.72 11.71 -6.87
N LYS A 804 15.93 12.02 -7.34
CA LYS A 804 17.14 11.24 -7.01
C LYS A 804 17.39 11.20 -5.49
N TYR A 805 17.25 12.32 -4.77
CA TYR A 805 17.41 12.36 -3.31
C TYR A 805 16.43 11.40 -2.61
N LEU A 806 15.15 11.44 -2.97
CA LEU A 806 14.11 10.61 -2.35
C LEU A 806 14.24 9.12 -2.71
N SER A 807 14.70 8.83 -3.93
CA SER A 807 15.07 7.49 -4.38
C SER A 807 16.18 6.88 -3.51
N ILE A 808 17.20 7.66 -3.15
CA ILE A 808 18.35 7.21 -2.34
C ILE A 808 18.05 7.23 -0.82
N ASN A 809 17.28 8.20 -0.34
CA ASN A 809 16.98 8.39 1.08
C ASN A 809 15.94 7.38 1.62
N THR A 810 14.84 7.15 0.89
CA THR A 810 13.77 6.23 1.33
C THR A 810 13.24 5.27 0.26
N MET A 811 13.64 5.42 -1.00
CA MET A 811 12.97 4.81 -2.17
C MET A 811 11.49 5.23 -2.23
N GLY A 812 11.24 6.54 -2.15
CA GLY A 812 9.91 7.14 -2.23
C GLY A 812 9.06 7.04 -0.95
N VAL A 813 7.76 7.27 -1.11
CA VAL A 813 6.73 7.29 -0.04
C VAL A 813 5.87 6.03 -0.10
N SER A 814 5.46 5.51 1.05
CA SER A 814 4.63 4.31 1.15
C SER A 814 3.32 4.41 0.35
N HIS A 815 2.95 3.32 -0.30
CA HIS A 815 1.78 3.30 -1.20
C HIS A 815 0.45 3.41 -0.43
N GLU A 816 0.42 3.03 0.84
CA GLU A 816 -0.73 3.18 1.74
C GLU A 816 -1.00 4.65 2.05
N SER A 817 0.02 5.45 2.36
CA SER A 817 -0.16 6.89 2.57
C SER A 817 -0.54 7.60 1.26
N GLN A 818 -0.04 7.13 0.11
CA GLN A 818 -0.49 7.64 -1.20
C GLN A 818 -1.97 7.30 -1.49
N LEU A 819 -2.42 6.07 -1.17
CA LEU A 819 -3.84 5.70 -1.29
C LEU A 819 -4.72 6.51 -0.31
N ARG A 820 -4.25 6.71 0.94
CA ARG A 820 -4.96 7.51 1.94
C ARG A 820 -5.12 8.95 1.48
N ALA A 821 -4.04 9.59 1.04
CA ALA A 821 -4.09 10.93 0.48
C ALA A 821 -5.07 11.02 -0.71
N LEU A 822 -5.08 10.03 -1.61
CA LEU A 822 -5.98 10.01 -2.78
C LEU A 822 -7.47 9.98 -2.39
N LYS A 823 -7.86 9.13 -1.42
CA LYS A 823 -9.26 9.06 -0.94
C LYS A 823 -9.65 10.31 -0.15
N LEU A 824 -8.78 10.83 0.71
CA LEU A 824 -9.05 12.06 1.46
C LEU A 824 -9.18 13.27 0.53
N MET A 825 -8.31 13.42 -0.47
CA MET A 825 -8.43 14.49 -1.48
C MET A 825 -9.71 14.36 -2.31
N LYS A 826 -10.15 13.13 -2.62
CA LYS A 826 -11.44 12.89 -3.27
C LYS A 826 -12.60 13.47 -2.45
N VAL A 827 -12.60 13.27 -1.12
CA VAL A 827 -13.61 13.86 -0.20
C VAL A 827 -13.51 15.39 -0.08
N VAL A 828 -12.32 15.98 -0.21
CA VAL A 828 -12.13 17.44 -0.18
C VAL A 828 -12.60 18.10 -1.49
N ILE A 829 -12.45 17.43 -2.62
CA ILE A 829 -12.90 17.88 -3.95
C ILE A 829 -14.41 17.67 -4.11
N GLU A 830 -14.91 16.48 -3.80
CA GLU A 830 -16.31 16.07 -3.92
C GLU A 830 -17.11 16.39 -2.63
N GLY A 831 -16.87 17.57 -2.06
CA GLY A 831 -17.49 17.99 -0.80
C GLY A 831 -19.02 18.14 -0.91
N LYS A 832 -19.73 17.90 0.20
CA LYS A 832 -21.19 18.14 0.27
C LYS A 832 -21.50 19.62 0.03
N GLU A 833 -22.57 19.90 -0.70
CA GLU A 833 -23.04 21.27 -0.91
C GLU A 833 -23.25 22.01 0.43
N GLY A 834 -22.63 23.18 0.55
CA GLY A 834 -22.70 24.05 1.73
C GLY A 834 -21.74 23.74 2.89
N GLU A 835 -21.09 22.57 2.92
CA GLU A 835 -20.23 22.15 4.05
C GLU A 835 -18.91 21.49 3.59
N THR A 836 -18.03 22.29 2.98
CA THR A 836 -16.67 21.84 2.62
C THR A 836 -15.74 21.76 3.84
N LEU A 837 -14.62 21.05 3.70
CA LEU A 837 -13.52 21.07 4.69
C LEU A 837 -13.03 22.50 4.98
N PHE A 838 -13.05 23.38 3.97
CA PHE A 838 -12.61 24.77 4.09
C PHE A 838 -13.60 25.62 4.90
N ASP A 839 -14.91 25.39 4.71
CA ASP A 839 -15.96 26.02 5.51
C ASP A 839 -15.89 25.57 6.97
N PHE A 840 -15.81 24.26 7.22
CA PHE A 840 -15.63 23.70 8.57
C PHE A 840 -14.38 24.28 9.25
N GLY A 841 -13.26 24.29 8.53
CA GLY A 841 -11.98 24.80 9.02
C GLY A 841 -12.03 26.29 9.36
N TYR A 842 -12.65 27.11 8.50
CA TYR A 842 -12.85 28.54 8.75
C TYR A 842 -13.78 28.80 9.93
N LYS A 843 -14.98 28.20 9.95
CA LYS A 843 -15.98 28.35 11.01
C LYS A 843 -15.35 28.08 12.39
N THR A 844 -14.64 26.95 12.52
CA THR A 844 -14.02 26.53 13.79
C THR A 844 -12.86 27.43 14.21
N LEU A 845 -11.93 27.78 13.30
CA LEU A 845 -10.76 28.58 13.67
C LEU A 845 -11.07 30.06 13.88
N SER A 846 -12.07 30.64 13.21
CA SER A 846 -12.52 32.01 13.55
C SER A 846 -13.24 32.05 14.90
N TYR A 847 -14.09 31.07 15.23
CA TYR A 847 -14.69 30.97 16.58
C TYR A 847 -13.60 30.88 17.67
N ARG A 848 -12.58 30.04 17.45
CA ARG A 848 -11.46 29.91 18.40
C ARG A 848 -10.61 31.18 18.50
N TRP A 849 -10.37 31.86 17.38
CA TRP A 849 -9.66 33.15 17.39
C TRP A 849 -10.46 34.22 18.14
N GLU A 850 -11.75 34.39 17.83
CA GLU A 850 -12.67 35.32 18.48
C GLU A 850 -12.70 35.12 20.00
N LYS A 851 -12.95 33.89 20.47
CA LYS A 851 -13.07 33.57 21.90
C LYS A 851 -11.74 33.69 22.67
N LEU A 852 -10.60 33.54 22.00
CA LEU A 852 -9.29 33.85 22.58
C LEU A 852 -9.02 35.36 22.59
N SER A 853 -9.33 36.08 21.51
CA SER A 853 -9.17 37.53 21.43
C SER A 853 -10.01 38.24 22.48
N GLU A 854 -11.25 37.81 22.73
CA GLU A 854 -12.08 38.29 23.86
C GLU A 854 -11.34 38.17 25.19
N VAL A 855 -10.80 36.98 25.50
CA VAL A 855 -10.10 36.70 26.77
C VAL A 855 -8.83 37.54 26.92
N ILE A 856 -8.04 37.74 25.85
CA ILE A 856 -6.83 38.57 25.92
C ILE A 856 -7.16 40.06 25.95
N SER A 857 -8.21 40.53 25.27
CA SER A 857 -8.55 41.96 25.12
C SER A 857 -8.80 42.71 26.43
N VAL A 858 -9.18 42.00 27.50
CA VAL A 858 -9.41 42.56 28.85
C VAL A 858 -8.16 42.58 29.74
N SER A 859 -7.04 42.02 29.28
CA SER A 859 -5.75 42.04 29.98
C SER A 859 -4.91 43.24 29.57
N LYS A 860 -4.02 43.69 30.47
CA LYS A 860 -2.92 44.62 30.15
C LYS A 860 -1.55 43.95 30.25
N ARG A 861 -1.52 42.66 30.56
CA ARG A 861 -0.33 41.81 30.68
C ARG A 861 0.07 41.17 29.34
N PHE A 862 -0.89 40.95 28.45
CA PHE A 862 -0.67 40.21 27.20
C PHE A 862 -1.17 40.96 25.96
N SER A 863 -0.57 40.70 24.80
CA SER A 863 -1.15 40.99 23.48
C SER A 863 -1.09 39.76 22.56
N LEU A 864 -1.90 39.79 21.50
CA LEU A 864 -1.83 38.85 20.37
C LEU A 864 -1.16 39.52 19.16
N GLN A 865 -1.00 38.78 18.06
CA GLN A 865 -0.62 39.35 16.78
C GLN A 865 -1.81 40.08 16.10
N GLU A 866 -1.51 41.17 15.41
CA GLU A 866 -2.47 41.92 14.57
C GLU A 866 -2.57 41.26 13.19
N ILE A 867 -3.79 41.04 12.70
CA ILE A 867 -4.08 40.47 11.38
C ILE A 867 -5.37 41.10 10.85
N GLU A 868 -5.29 41.79 9.71
CA GLU A 868 -6.43 42.45 9.10
C GLU A 868 -7.40 41.48 8.38
N PRO A 869 -8.68 41.84 8.21
CA PRO A 869 -9.61 41.10 7.34
C PRO A 869 -9.26 41.32 5.86
N GLU A 870 -9.07 40.23 5.11
CA GLU A 870 -8.70 40.26 3.69
C GLU A 870 -9.79 39.65 2.79
N TYR A 871 -9.79 40.05 1.51
CA TYR A 871 -10.63 39.43 0.48
C TYR A 871 -10.08 38.06 0.08
N CYS A 872 -10.86 37.01 0.31
CA CYS A 872 -10.48 35.65 -0.03
C CYS A 872 -11.07 35.24 -1.38
N ASN A 873 -10.21 34.91 -2.35
CA ASN A 873 -10.61 34.46 -3.68
C ASN A 873 -11.46 33.18 -3.68
N PHE A 874 -11.25 32.26 -2.73
CA PHE A 874 -12.03 31.02 -2.62
C PHE A 874 -13.45 31.26 -2.06
N PHE A 875 -13.58 32.08 -1.02
CA PHE A 875 -14.89 32.39 -0.42
C PHE A 875 -15.61 33.58 -1.10
N HIS A 876 -15.01 34.17 -2.13
CA HIS A 876 -15.46 35.38 -2.85
C HIS A 876 -15.94 36.54 -1.95
N LYS A 877 -15.32 36.72 -0.78
CA LYS A 877 -15.70 37.72 0.23
C LYS A 877 -14.54 38.17 1.10
N ILE A 878 -14.66 39.36 1.67
CA ILE A 878 -13.82 39.79 2.79
C ILE A 878 -14.17 38.93 4.01
N ARG A 879 -13.14 38.43 4.70
CA ARG A 879 -13.30 37.54 5.86
C ARG A 879 -12.26 37.83 6.94
N GLY A 880 -12.67 37.70 8.20
CA GLY A 880 -11.77 37.90 9.34
C GLY A 880 -10.68 36.84 9.47
N PRO A 881 -9.67 37.09 10.31
CA PRO A 881 -8.60 36.14 10.59
C PRO A 881 -9.10 34.83 11.24
N SER A 882 -8.37 33.74 10.97
CA SER A 882 -8.57 32.43 11.60
C SER A 882 -7.23 31.66 11.72
N PRO A 883 -6.21 32.23 12.39
CA PRO A 883 -4.87 31.66 12.39
C PRO A 883 -4.81 30.32 13.13
N ALA A 884 -3.91 29.43 12.71
CA ALA A 884 -3.69 28.15 13.38
C ALA A 884 -3.03 28.28 14.77
N TYR A 885 -2.43 29.45 15.05
CA TYR A 885 -1.67 29.75 16.26
C TYR A 885 -1.95 31.17 16.76
N ALA A 886 -1.97 31.34 18.07
CA ALA A 886 -1.79 32.63 18.71
C ALA A 886 -0.30 32.86 19.02
N TRP A 887 0.17 34.07 18.78
CA TRP A 887 1.53 34.52 19.09
C TRP A 887 1.42 35.54 20.23
N LEU A 888 1.35 35.00 21.46
CA LEU A 888 1.10 35.77 22.66
C LEU A 888 2.37 36.49 23.08
N LYS A 889 2.29 37.79 23.38
CA LYS A 889 3.40 38.59 23.92
C LYS A 889 3.12 38.97 25.38
N CYS A 890 4.10 38.81 26.27
CA CYS A 890 4.07 39.42 27.60
C CYS A 890 4.52 40.89 27.50
N LEU A 891 3.65 41.80 27.93
CA LEU A 891 3.82 43.25 27.80
C LEU A 891 4.53 43.91 28.99
N ARG A 892 4.58 43.24 30.15
CA ARG A 892 5.17 43.81 31.37
C ARG A 892 6.70 43.82 31.28
N GLU A 893 7.34 44.89 31.76
CA GLU A 893 8.79 45.09 31.66
C GLU A 893 9.58 43.94 32.32
N GLU A 894 9.11 43.48 33.48
CA GLU A 894 9.70 42.40 34.27
C GLU A 894 9.48 41.00 33.66
N GLU A 895 8.42 40.81 32.85
CA GLU A 895 8.04 39.51 32.27
C GLU A 895 8.80 39.22 30.97
N LYS A 896 10.13 39.13 31.08
CA LYS A 896 11.05 38.86 29.96
C LYS A 896 11.03 37.42 29.46
N ASP A 897 10.61 36.48 30.31
CA ASP A 897 10.37 35.08 29.96
C ASP A 897 8.86 34.78 30.04
N CYS A 898 8.19 34.95 28.92
CA CYS A 898 6.74 34.74 28.82
C CYS A 898 6.37 33.25 28.85
N TYR A 899 7.30 32.37 28.48
CA TYR A 899 7.12 30.92 28.62
C TYR A 899 7.08 30.51 30.10
N ALA A 900 7.95 31.07 30.94
CA ALA A 900 7.93 30.82 32.38
C ALA A 900 6.63 31.35 33.04
N VAL A 901 6.14 32.53 32.62
CA VAL A 901 4.85 33.08 33.07
C VAL A 901 3.69 32.13 32.76
N LEU A 902 3.59 31.61 31.54
CA LEU A 902 2.54 30.67 31.17
C LEU A 902 2.72 29.28 31.82
N THR A 903 3.96 28.82 31.98
CA THR A 903 4.26 27.55 32.66
C THR A 903 3.81 27.59 34.13
N ALA A 904 4.06 28.71 34.83
CA ALA A 904 3.58 28.92 36.21
C ALA A 904 2.05 28.94 36.30
N ALA A 905 1.36 29.32 35.22
CA ALA A 905 -0.10 29.28 35.09
C ALA A 905 -0.66 27.90 34.68
N ASN A 906 0.18 26.86 34.59
CA ASN A 906 -0.15 25.54 34.03
C ASN A 906 -0.66 25.60 32.58
N ILE A 907 0.01 26.41 31.73
CA ILE A 907 -0.19 26.48 30.27
C ILE A 907 1.13 26.13 29.58
N ILE A 908 1.09 25.18 28.64
CA ILE A 908 2.25 24.81 27.80
C ILE A 908 2.07 25.43 26.41
N GLY A 909 3.15 26.03 25.89
CA GLY A 909 3.26 26.56 24.53
C GLY A 909 4.72 26.49 24.05
N ARG A 910 5.09 27.17 22.95
CA ARG A 910 6.51 27.28 22.52
C ARG A 910 7.10 28.66 22.73
N ARG A 911 8.16 28.72 23.53
CA ARG A 911 9.03 29.89 23.75
C ARG A 911 9.50 30.52 22.44
N GLY A 912 9.49 31.86 22.37
CA GLY A 912 9.76 32.64 21.15
C GLY A 912 11.16 32.47 20.53
N SER A 913 12.20 32.31 21.34
CA SER A 913 13.59 32.11 20.86
C SER A 913 13.79 30.89 19.96
N ASN A 914 12.94 29.86 20.07
CA ASN A 914 12.97 28.72 19.14
C ASN A 914 12.78 29.17 17.68
N TYR A 915 11.99 30.22 17.46
CA TYR A 915 11.65 30.78 16.14
C TYR A 915 12.56 31.95 15.74
N GLY A 916 13.58 32.28 16.54
CA GLY A 916 14.44 33.46 16.36
C GLY A 916 13.89 34.77 16.97
N ALA A 917 12.78 34.72 17.72
CA ALA A 917 12.17 35.90 18.35
C ALA A 917 12.57 36.05 19.84
N GLU A 918 12.12 37.13 20.48
CA GLU A 918 12.32 37.32 21.93
C GLU A 918 11.55 36.31 22.78
N ASP A 919 12.07 35.97 23.96
CA ASP A 919 11.38 35.16 24.97
C ASP A 919 10.18 35.86 25.63
N ARG A 920 9.94 37.14 25.29
CA ARG A 920 8.68 37.83 25.53
C ARG A 920 7.50 37.22 24.76
N TYR A 921 7.73 36.37 23.76
CA TYR A 921 6.68 35.71 22.97
C TYR A 921 6.53 34.22 23.28
N VAL A 922 5.29 33.71 23.15
CA VAL A 922 4.95 32.29 23.18
C VAL A 922 3.95 31.95 22.07
N ARG A 923 4.22 30.90 21.29
CA ARG A 923 3.23 30.30 20.39
C ARG A 923 2.28 29.39 21.17
N LEU A 924 0.98 29.63 21.02
CA LEU A 924 -0.11 28.79 21.51
C LEU A 924 -0.90 28.22 20.33
N SER A 925 -1.22 26.92 20.38
CA SER A 925 -1.89 26.19 19.29
C SER A 925 -3.41 26.28 19.39
N LEU A 926 -4.06 26.63 18.28
CA LEU A 926 -5.52 26.75 18.18
C LEU A 926 -6.16 25.58 17.39
N ILE A 927 -5.32 24.67 16.88
CA ILE A 927 -5.72 23.53 16.01
C ILE A 927 -5.82 22.18 16.76
N ARG A 928 -5.56 22.17 18.07
CA ARG A 928 -5.69 21.02 18.99
C ARG A 928 -7.15 20.55 19.14
N THR A 929 -7.43 19.59 20.03
CA THR A 929 -8.82 19.13 20.31
C THR A 929 -9.67 20.28 20.89
N GLN A 930 -10.99 20.08 21.04
CA GLN A 930 -11.83 21.07 21.71
C GLN A 930 -11.52 21.14 23.22
N ASP A 931 -11.27 20.00 23.86
CA ASP A 931 -10.81 19.93 25.26
C ASP A 931 -9.53 20.74 25.50
N ASP A 932 -8.54 20.67 24.61
CA ASP A 932 -7.30 21.45 24.73
C ASP A 932 -7.56 22.97 24.68
N PHE A 933 -8.45 23.41 23.78
CA PHE A 933 -8.78 24.82 23.60
C PHE A 933 -9.59 25.38 24.78
N ASP A 934 -10.57 24.62 25.27
CA ASP A 934 -11.39 25.06 26.41
C ASP A 934 -10.56 25.09 27.72
N GLN A 935 -9.62 24.15 27.89
CA GLN A 935 -8.64 24.19 28.98
C GLN A 935 -7.67 25.38 28.87
N LEU A 936 -7.21 25.72 27.66
CA LEU A 936 -6.38 26.92 27.42
C LEU A 936 -7.15 28.19 27.81
N LEU A 937 -8.39 28.36 27.34
CA LEU A 937 -9.23 29.51 27.71
C LEU A 937 -9.50 29.55 29.22
N HIS A 938 -9.71 28.41 29.87
CA HIS A 938 -9.94 28.33 31.31
C HIS A 938 -8.71 28.81 32.12
N ARG A 939 -7.51 28.28 31.81
CA ARG A 939 -6.26 28.69 32.48
C ARG A 939 -5.92 30.17 32.21
N LEU A 940 -6.12 30.66 30.98
CA LEU A 940 -5.92 32.09 30.65
C LEU A 940 -6.88 33.01 31.41
N LYS A 941 -8.16 32.64 31.53
CA LYS A 941 -9.15 33.41 32.31
C LYS A 941 -8.74 33.52 33.79
N ILE A 942 -8.23 32.45 34.39
CA ILE A 942 -7.66 32.49 35.76
C ILE A 942 -6.50 33.47 35.83
N LEU A 943 -5.48 33.29 34.98
CA LEU A 943 -4.24 34.09 34.96
C LEU A 943 -4.47 35.60 34.74
N ILE A 944 -5.54 35.95 34.03
CA ILE A 944 -5.94 37.34 33.76
C ILE A 944 -6.83 37.89 34.90
N SER A 945 -7.66 37.06 35.53
CA SER A 945 -8.44 37.47 36.71
C SER A 945 -7.53 37.83 37.90
N GLU A 946 -6.44 37.08 38.10
CA GLU A 946 -5.42 37.36 39.12
C GLU A 946 -4.75 38.73 38.93
N GLU A 947 -4.58 39.19 37.68
CA GLU A 947 -4.04 40.52 37.36
C GLU A 947 -4.92 41.67 37.86
N ASN A 948 -6.23 41.44 37.97
CA ASN A 948 -7.20 42.44 38.43
C ASN A 948 -7.39 42.39 39.95
N THR A 949 -7.36 41.20 40.55
CA THR A 949 -7.40 41.03 42.01
C THR A 949 -6.16 41.64 42.68
N ALA A 950 -4.97 41.45 42.10
CA ALA A 950 -3.71 42.03 42.60
C ALA A 950 -3.57 43.57 42.44
N LYS A 951 -4.61 44.25 41.95
CA LYS A 951 -4.74 45.73 41.92
C LYS A 951 -5.87 46.24 42.83
N SER A 952 -6.54 45.32 43.54
CA SER A 952 -7.71 45.59 44.40
C SER A 952 -7.39 45.39 45.89
N ILE A 953 -6.09 45.23 46.21
CA ILE A 953 -5.47 45.07 47.54
C ILE A 953 -4.30 46.06 47.60
#